data_AF-A0A7W1GKX9-F1
#
_entry.id   AF-A0A7W1GKX9-F1
#
_cell.length_a   1.000
_cell.length_b   1.000
_cell.length_c   1.000
_cell.angle_alpha   90.00
_cell.angle_beta   90.00
_cell.angle_gamma   90.00
#
_symmetry.space_group_name_H-M   'P 1'
#
loop_
_entity.id
_entity.type
_entity.pdbx_description
1 polymer ?
#
loop_
_entity_poly.entity_id
_entity_poly.type
_entity_poly.pdbx_seq_one_letter_code
_entity_poly.pdbx_strand_id
1 'polypeptide(L)'
;MFSLRMRDGPLAGERFEVAGEMVLGRTDADITIEDPLISRRHAVVRAADSSLEIEDLGSLNGTVVNSEKLAGPRRLQPGDVIMVGATTIEVEGIPLMGGSRTMVAPAPQIVHAPPPPPEPVQAASPPAPPPPPVREQRTPPPPPAEGDELRPVTALFADIVGSTSLGERLSPDEVKVVIGECVTRICHAVEQFGGDVQSHMGDGIAAFFGVPAAHEDDPERAARAAIRILDVVGDYAREVEAAWGISDFSARVGINTGEVAVGMVGAADPRSVTLGDTANVAARLQSAAEPGSAVVGEATAKSILHRFELEPLGEVQVKGRVQAVGLWRLVGLQASTEAVPLSPLIGRIEEMQRLQSILHELVAGRGQLLMLVGDAGIGKTRLLAELRAHSTGRVTWLEGTCLSYGIEMLYGPFVEMLRKWIGTEGGEAELAIRTKLRAKLGLLPASQLADVLPFLAKLLGIKLDGDEDDRLRHLSPEELAAKLRRAYVTWVGALASQGPIVIAVEDIHWADPSTRMLAEDLLELADTASILLIATARIDPQSEGWKLRARGLMDFPHRAVELTVGPLADEAAEELLASRPQSEKLDASELAQIVMGAEGNPLYLEELLNAFVEGKGERHSRTITPAYTSARLTPTLESLL
;
A
#
# COMPACT_ATOMS: atom_id res chain seq x y z
N MET A 1 -11.17 -16.46 -41.91
CA MET A 1 -12.04 -16.59 -40.72
C MET A 1 -11.14 -17.04 -39.59
N PHE A 2 -11.17 -16.30 -38.48
CA PHE A 2 -10.33 -16.53 -37.32
C PHE A 2 -11.21 -17.00 -36.16
N SER A 3 -10.66 -17.86 -35.31
CA SER A 3 -11.33 -18.32 -34.10
C SER A 3 -10.41 -18.18 -32.90
N LEU A 4 -11.00 -17.88 -31.74
CA LEU A 4 -10.33 -17.91 -30.45
C LEU A 4 -10.52 -19.28 -29.83
N ARG A 5 -9.43 -19.96 -29.49
CA ARG A 5 -9.45 -21.25 -28.80
C ARG A 5 -8.98 -21.08 -27.36
N MET A 6 -9.81 -21.49 -26.42
CA MET A 6 -9.46 -21.49 -25.00
C MET A 6 -8.47 -22.62 -24.72
N ARG A 7 -7.27 -22.31 -24.19
CA ARG A 7 -6.26 -23.31 -23.83
C ARG A 7 -6.46 -23.84 -22.41
N ASP A 8 -6.80 -22.95 -21.48
CA ASP A 8 -6.94 -23.23 -20.05
C ASP A 8 -8.24 -22.63 -19.50
N GLY A 9 -8.60 -22.95 -18.24
CA GLY A 9 -9.78 -22.42 -17.57
C GLY A 9 -11.08 -23.22 -17.81
N PRO A 10 -12.24 -22.71 -17.35
CA PRO A 10 -13.53 -23.42 -17.39
C PRO A 10 -14.01 -23.79 -18.80
N LEU A 11 -13.59 -23.01 -19.81
CA LEU A 11 -13.94 -23.19 -21.21
C LEU A 11 -12.82 -23.88 -22.01
N ALA A 12 -11.85 -24.53 -21.37
CA ALA A 12 -10.70 -25.13 -22.03
C ALA A 12 -11.12 -26.09 -23.17
N GLY A 13 -10.60 -25.85 -24.37
CA GLY A 13 -10.93 -26.59 -25.59
C GLY A 13 -12.07 -26.01 -26.43
N GLU A 14 -12.84 -25.05 -25.92
CA GLU A 14 -13.88 -24.37 -26.68
C GLU A 14 -13.30 -23.40 -27.73
N ARG A 15 -14.07 -23.19 -28.80
CA ARG A 15 -13.71 -22.36 -29.95
C ARG A 15 -14.81 -21.35 -30.25
N PHE A 16 -14.43 -20.09 -30.37
CA PHE A 16 -15.34 -18.98 -30.67
C PHE A 16 -14.95 -18.35 -32.01
N GLU A 17 -15.86 -18.35 -32.98
CA GLU A 17 -15.63 -17.70 -34.28
C GLU A 17 -15.82 -16.19 -34.16
N VAL A 18 -14.81 -15.42 -34.55
CA VAL A 18 -14.86 -13.95 -34.51
C VAL A 18 -15.26 -13.43 -35.89
N ALA A 19 -16.55 -13.11 -36.05
CA ALA A 19 -17.12 -12.57 -37.29
C ALA A 19 -17.25 -11.03 -37.31
N GLY A 20 -17.11 -10.38 -36.15
CA GLY A 20 -17.29 -8.95 -35.96
C GLY A 20 -16.55 -8.45 -34.71
N GLU A 21 -17.20 -7.62 -33.91
CA GLU A 21 -16.74 -7.24 -32.57
C GLU A 21 -17.24 -8.27 -31.54
N MET A 22 -16.35 -8.74 -30.67
CA MET A 22 -16.69 -9.61 -29.55
C MET A 22 -15.98 -9.13 -28.28
N VAL A 23 -16.73 -9.01 -27.19
CA VAL A 23 -16.21 -8.63 -25.87
C VAL A 23 -15.86 -9.89 -25.09
N LEU A 24 -14.65 -9.89 -24.52
CA LEU A 24 -14.17 -10.86 -23.54
C LEU A 24 -14.34 -10.27 -22.14
N GLY A 25 -14.84 -11.05 -21.19
CA GLY A 25 -14.97 -10.55 -19.83
C GLY A 25 -15.66 -11.50 -18.87
N ARG A 26 -15.76 -11.09 -17.61
CA ARG A 26 -16.36 -11.90 -16.55
C ARG A 26 -17.88 -11.89 -16.55
N THR A 27 -18.51 -10.78 -16.95
CA THR A 27 -19.96 -10.56 -17.00
C THR A 27 -20.30 -9.49 -18.05
N ASP A 28 -21.47 -9.53 -18.70
CA ASP A 28 -21.84 -8.59 -19.78
C ASP A 28 -20.91 -8.62 -21.01
N ALA A 29 -20.39 -9.81 -21.33
CA ALA A 29 -19.47 -10.06 -22.43
C ALA A 29 -19.98 -11.19 -23.36
N ASP A 30 -19.62 -11.12 -24.65
CA ASP A 30 -19.98 -12.15 -25.65
C ASP A 30 -19.31 -13.49 -25.34
N ILE A 31 -18.10 -13.45 -24.78
CA ILE A 31 -17.39 -14.60 -24.23
C ILE A 31 -17.22 -14.35 -22.73
N THR A 32 -18.09 -14.97 -21.96
CA THR A 32 -18.11 -14.89 -20.50
C THR A 32 -17.15 -15.92 -19.91
N ILE A 33 -16.12 -15.46 -19.21
CA ILE A 33 -15.11 -16.32 -18.58
C ILE A 33 -15.25 -16.18 -17.06
N GLU A 34 -15.63 -17.27 -16.39
CA GLU A 34 -15.74 -17.31 -14.92
C GLU A 34 -14.34 -17.33 -14.27
N ASP A 35 -13.72 -16.16 -14.22
CA ASP A 35 -12.45 -15.92 -13.55
C ASP A 35 -12.54 -14.58 -12.79
N PRO A 36 -12.39 -14.56 -11.46
CA PRO A 36 -12.49 -13.34 -10.65
C PRO A 36 -11.42 -12.30 -11.00
N LEU A 37 -10.32 -12.69 -11.65
CA LEU A 37 -9.24 -11.79 -12.10
C LEU A 37 -9.56 -11.08 -13.42
N ILE A 38 -10.70 -11.36 -14.03
CA ILE A 38 -11.15 -10.75 -15.27
C ILE A 38 -12.18 -9.65 -14.94
N SER A 39 -11.97 -8.42 -15.44
CA SER A 39 -12.97 -7.34 -15.39
C SER A 39 -14.25 -7.71 -16.15
N ARG A 40 -15.36 -7.01 -15.87
CA ARG A 40 -16.67 -7.32 -16.48
C ARG A 40 -16.59 -7.30 -18.00
N ARG A 41 -16.07 -6.21 -18.56
CA ARG A 41 -15.69 -6.09 -19.97
C ARG A 41 -14.19 -5.87 -20.04
N HIS A 42 -13.42 -6.94 -20.19
CA HIS A 42 -11.97 -6.91 -20.04
C HIS A 42 -11.27 -6.44 -21.32
N ALA A 43 -11.62 -7.05 -22.45
CA ALA A 43 -11.01 -6.75 -23.74
C ALA A 43 -12.03 -6.91 -24.85
N VAL A 44 -11.79 -6.26 -25.97
CA VAL A 44 -12.59 -6.39 -27.17
C VAL A 44 -11.72 -6.90 -28.32
N VAL A 45 -12.24 -7.90 -29.03
CA VAL A 45 -11.60 -8.46 -30.22
C VAL A 45 -12.44 -8.13 -31.44
N ARG A 46 -11.83 -7.53 -32.45
CA ARG A 46 -12.48 -7.11 -33.70
C ARG A 46 -11.90 -7.86 -34.88
N ALA A 47 -12.76 -8.34 -35.77
CA ALA A 47 -12.34 -8.84 -37.07
C ALA A 47 -11.99 -7.67 -38.01
N ALA A 48 -10.74 -7.62 -38.48
CA ALA A 48 -10.30 -6.78 -39.59
C ALA A 48 -9.99 -7.66 -40.82
N ASP A 49 -10.02 -7.09 -42.03
CA ASP A 49 -10.03 -7.79 -43.34
C ASP A 49 -9.13 -9.04 -43.45
N SER A 50 -7.96 -9.04 -42.79
CA SER A 50 -7.02 -10.17 -42.78
C SER A 50 -6.34 -10.44 -41.43
N SER A 51 -6.84 -9.90 -40.32
CA SER A 51 -6.30 -10.11 -38.96
C SER A 51 -7.36 -9.91 -37.89
N LEU A 52 -7.13 -10.40 -36.68
CA LEU A 52 -7.87 -9.90 -35.52
C LEU A 52 -7.16 -8.67 -34.95
N GLU A 53 -7.90 -7.78 -34.33
CA GLU A 53 -7.37 -6.68 -33.53
C GLU A 53 -7.93 -6.82 -32.12
N ILE A 54 -7.08 -6.71 -31.11
CA ILE A 54 -7.48 -6.71 -29.70
C ILE A 54 -7.17 -5.37 -29.08
N GLU A 55 -8.09 -4.90 -28.26
CA GLU A 55 -7.96 -3.69 -27.45
C GLU A 55 -8.39 -4.02 -26.03
N ASP A 56 -7.59 -3.57 -25.06
CA ASP A 56 -7.94 -3.65 -23.64
C ASP A 56 -8.96 -2.56 -23.32
N LEU A 57 -10.02 -2.88 -22.57
CA LEU A 57 -11.11 -1.95 -22.25
C LEU A 57 -10.88 -1.21 -20.92
N GLY A 58 -9.63 -1.05 -20.48
CA GLY A 58 -9.29 -0.49 -19.17
C GLY A 58 -9.46 -1.52 -18.06
N SER A 59 -9.07 -2.77 -18.33
CA SER A 59 -9.22 -3.87 -17.39
C SER A 59 -8.22 -3.76 -16.23
N LEU A 60 -8.67 -4.19 -15.05
CA LEU A 60 -7.92 -4.05 -13.79
C LEU A 60 -6.51 -4.70 -13.86
N ASN A 61 -6.43 -5.89 -14.47
CA ASN A 61 -5.18 -6.67 -14.56
C ASN A 61 -4.47 -6.49 -15.91
N GLY A 62 -5.13 -5.85 -16.87
CA GLY A 62 -4.67 -5.68 -18.25
C GLY A 62 -4.61 -6.98 -19.06
N THR A 63 -4.69 -6.81 -20.37
CA THR A 63 -4.57 -7.90 -21.33
C THR A 63 -3.11 -8.08 -21.77
N VAL A 64 -2.64 -9.33 -21.82
CA VAL A 64 -1.28 -9.67 -22.27
C VAL A 64 -1.34 -10.45 -23.58
N VAL A 65 -0.50 -10.10 -24.56
CA VAL A 65 -0.36 -10.82 -25.83
C VAL A 65 1.10 -11.26 -25.99
N ASN A 66 1.35 -12.56 -26.14
CA ASN A 66 2.68 -13.14 -26.30
C ASN A 66 3.69 -12.70 -25.22
N SER A 67 3.24 -12.61 -23.96
CA SER A 67 4.02 -12.16 -22.79
C SER A 67 4.29 -10.65 -22.71
N GLU A 68 3.64 -9.82 -23.53
CA GLU A 68 3.69 -8.36 -23.43
C GLU A 68 2.32 -7.77 -23.08
N LYS A 69 2.26 -6.86 -22.10
CA LYS A 69 1.03 -6.14 -21.74
C LYS A 69 0.63 -5.18 -22.87
N LEU A 70 -0.65 -5.15 -23.22
CA LEU A 70 -1.21 -4.22 -24.20
C LEU A 70 -1.12 -2.78 -23.68
N ALA A 71 -0.66 -1.86 -24.53
CA ALA A 71 -0.63 -0.42 -24.27
C ALA A 71 -1.57 0.37 -25.22
N GLY A 72 -2.37 -0.35 -26.00
CA GLY A 72 -3.26 0.18 -27.04
C GLY A 72 -3.64 -0.93 -28.03
N PRO A 73 -4.50 -0.66 -29.04
CA PRO A 73 -4.97 -1.66 -29.99
C PRO A 73 -3.82 -2.39 -30.71
N ARG A 74 -3.85 -3.73 -30.74
CA ARG A 74 -2.82 -4.57 -31.35
C ARG A 74 -3.44 -5.56 -32.34
N ARG A 75 -2.83 -5.69 -33.51
CA ARG A 75 -3.18 -6.73 -34.48
C ARG A 75 -2.61 -8.08 -34.07
N LEU A 76 -3.45 -9.11 -34.16
CA LEU A 76 -3.18 -10.50 -33.82
C LEU A 76 -3.03 -11.35 -35.08
N GLN A 77 -2.13 -12.32 -35.02
CA GLN A 77 -1.86 -13.33 -36.03
C GLN A 77 -2.23 -14.73 -35.53
N PRO A 78 -2.50 -15.70 -36.43
CA PRO A 78 -2.63 -17.10 -36.04
C PRO A 78 -1.41 -17.60 -35.28
N GLY A 79 -1.64 -18.20 -34.11
CA GLY A 79 -0.61 -18.66 -33.18
C GLY A 79 -0.31 -17.68 -32.03
N ASP A 80 -0.82 -16.45 -32.08
CA ASP A 80 -0.71 -15.53 -30.96
C ASP A 80 -1.50 -16.02 -29.76
N VAL A 81 -0.93 -15.80 -28.57
CA VAL A 81 -1.51 -16.19 -27.29
C VAL A 81 -1.90 -14.94 -26.51
N ILE A 82 -3.18 -14.83 -26.20
CA ILE A 82 -3.78 -13.78 -25.38
C ILE A 82 -3.97 -14.34 -23.97
N MET A 83 -3.60 -13.58 -22.96
CA MET A 83 -3.82 -13.92 -21.57
C MET A 83 -4.66 -12.83 -20.91
N VAL A 84 -5.75 -13.26 -20.28
CA VAL A 84 -6.78 -12.45 -19.63
C VAL A 84 -7.01 -13.07 -18.26
N GLY A 85 -6.64 -12.40 -17.17
CA GLY A 85 -6.63 -13.02 -15.84
C GLY A 85 -5.68 -14.23 -15.80
N ALA A 86 -6.18 -15.39 -15.35
CA ALA A 86 -5.46 -16.66 -15.40
C ALA A 86 -5.75 -17.49 -16.68
N THR A 87 -6.59 -16.98 -17.58
CA THR A 87 -7.07 -17.71 -18.76
C THR A 87 -6.19 -17.43 -19.99
N THR A 88 -5.78 -18.50 -20.67
CA THR A 88 -4.97 -18.45 -21.89
C THR A 88 -5.82 -18.75 -23.12
N ILE A 89 -5.76 -17.89 -24.14
CA ILE A 89 -6.54 -17.96 -25.38
C ILE A 89 -5.58 -17.94 -26.58
N GLU A 90 -5.72 -18.87 -27.51
CA GLU A 90 -4.92 -18.93 -28.74
C GLU A 90 -5.74 -18.47 -29.95
N VAL A 91 -5.12 -17.67 -30.82
CA VAL A 91 -5.72 -17.26 -32.10
C VAL A 91 -5.48 -18.35 -33.14
N GLU A 92 -6.53 -19.00 -33.63
CA GLU A 92 -6.47 -19.98 -34.71
C GLU A 92 -6.91 -19.34 -36.05
N GLY A 93 -6.18 -19.62 -37.13
CA GLY A 93 -6.56 -19.25 -38.49
C GLY A 93 -6.90 -20.48 -39.33
N ILE A 94 -7.96 -20.43 -40.14
CA ILE A 94 -8.30 -21.52 -41.08
C ILE A 94 -7.32 -21.50 -42.27
N PRO A 95 -6.61 -22.60 -42.59
CA PRO A 95 -5.81 -22.69 -43.81
C PRO A 95 -6.73 -22.78 -45.03
N LEU A 96 -6.59 -21.84 -45.98
CA LEU A 96 -7.18 -22.00 -47.32
C LEU A 96 -6.41 -23.09 -48.07
N MET A 97 -7.03 -24.26 -48.21
CA MET A 97 -6.54 -25.36 -49.05
C MET A 97 -6.69 -24.99 -50.53
N GLY A 98 -5.57 -24.94 -51.27
CA GLY A 98 -5.57 -24.82 -52.74
C GLY A 98 -4.17 -24.59 -53.31
N GLY A 99 -3.53 -25.66 -53.80
CA GLY A 99 -2.14 -25.64 -54.28
C GLY A 99 -1.92 -25.37 -55.77
N SER A 100 -0.62 -25.40 -56.11
CA SER A 100 0.04 -25.45 -57.43
C SER A 100 0.14 -24.10 -58.18
N ARG A 101 1.32 -23.54 -58.48
CA ARG A 101 2.49 -24.15 -59.12
C ARG A 101 3.72 -23.23 -59.05
N THR A 102 4.89 -23.85 -58.90
CA THR A 102 6.23 -23.25 -59.06
C THR A 102 6.54 -22.98 -60.53
N MET A 103 7.16 -21.83 -60.84
CA MET A 103 8.11 -21.71 -61.96
C MET A 103 9.13 -20.60 -61.71
N VAL A 104 10.39 -20.90 -62.03
CA VAL A 104 11.62 -20.16 -61.75
C VAL A 104 12.00 -19.27 -62.95
N ALA A 105 12.38 -18.00 -62.66
CA ALA A 105 13.36 -17.06 -63.29
C ALA A 105 13.41 -16.88 -64.84
N PRO A 106 13.80 -15.70 -65.41
CA PRO A 106 15.06 -15.00 -65.10
C PRO A 106 15.02 -13.46 -65.06
N ALA A 107 16.10 -12.85 -64.54
CA ALA A 107 16.53 -11.47 -64.79
C ALA A 107 17.61 -11.46 -65.90
N PRO A 108 18.13 -10.33 -66.44
CA PRO A 108 17.87 -8.91 -66.15
C PRO A 108 17.69 -8.01 -67.42
N GLN A 109 17.44 -6.70 -67.26
CA GLN A 109 18.13 -5.64 -68.05
C GLN A 109 17.90 -4.22 -67.49
N ILE A 110 19.01 -3.46 -67.45
CA ILE A 110 19.17 -2.06 -67.02
C ILE A 110 18.89 -1.14 -68.23
N VAL A 111 18.11 -0.06 -68.05
CA VAL A 111 18.21 1.14 -68.91
C VAL A 111 17.93 2.41 -68.09
N HIS A 112 18.81 3.40 -68.25
CA HIS A 112 18.84 4.75 -67.65
C HIS A 112 17.88 5.76 -68.31
N ALA A 113 17.45 6.79 -67.54
CA ALA A 113 17.48 8.25 -67.83
C ALA A 113 16.37 9.02 -67.05
N PRO A 114 16.37 10.38 -66.95
CA PRO A 114 17.36 11.34 -66.41
C PRO A 114 16.71 12.30 -65.33
N PRO A 115 17.44 13.28 -64.73
CA PRO A 115 17.03 13.95 -63.48
C PRO A 115 16.30 15.30 -63.66
N PRO A 116 15.61 15.82 -62.63
CA PRO A 116 15.06 17.19 -62.61
C PRO A 116 16.00 18.24 -61.93
N PRO A 117 15.80 19.55 -62.19
CA PRO A 117 16.78 20.64 -62.02
C PRO A 117 16.70 21.38 -60.65
N PRO A 118 17.65 22.31 -60.34
CA PRO A 118 17.91 22.80 -58.98
C PRO A 118 17.12 24.07 -58.58
N GLU A 119 17.08 24.29 -57.26
CA GLU A 119 16.40 25.35 -56.50
C GLU A 119 16.92 26.78 -56.73
N PRO A 120 16.09 27.81 -56.46
CA PRO A 120 16.55 29.18 -56.24
C PRO A 120 16.66 29.57 -54.75
N VAL A 121 17.76 30.23 -54.43
CA VAL A 121 18.14 30.83 -53.14
C VAL A 121 17.46 32.20 -52.95
N GLN A 122 16.95 32.52 -51.75
CA GLN A 122 16.67 33.90 -51.32
C GLN A 122 17.12 34.22 -49.88
N ALA A 123 18.09 35.15 -49.83
CA ALA A 123 18.44 36.22 -48.89
C ALA A 123 18.13 36.15 -47.37
N ALA A 124 19.19 36.34 -46.58
CA ALA A 124 19.19 36.65 -45.16
C ALA A 124 18.75 38.10 -44.84
N SER A 125 18.04 38.28 -43.72
CA SER A 125 17.70 39.58 -43.13
C SER A 125 18.59 39.89 -41.91
N PRO A 126 18.86 41.17 -41.59
CA PRO A 126 19.77 41.59 -40.51
C PRO A 126 19.12 41.56 -39.11
N PRO A 127 19.91 41.55 -38.00
CA PRO A 127 19.38 41.44 -36.65
C PRO A 127 18.91 42.79 -36.08
N ALA A 128 17.85 42.75 -35.26
CA ALA A 128 17.27 43.88 -34.53
C ALA A 128 17.91 44.08 -33.13
N PRO A 129 17.89 45.30 -32.54
CA PRO A 129 18.53 45.60 -31.25
C PRO A 129 17.64 45.21 -30.05
N PRO A 130 18.21 45.06 -28.84
CA PRO A 130 17.48 44.58 -27.67
C PRO A 130 16.65 45.70 -26.98
N PRO A 131 15.51 45.37 -26.34
CA PRO A 131 14.70 46.32 -25.57
C PRO A 131 15.16 46.44 -24.09
N PRO A 132 14.76 47.51 -23.38
CA PRO A 132 15.19 47.83 -22.00
C PRO A 132 14.46 46.99 -20.92
N PRO A 133 14.97 46.96 -19.66
CA PRO A 133 14.44 46.08 -18.62
C PRO A 133 13.08 46.57 -18.09
N VAL A 134 12.10 45.66 -18.03
CA VAL A 134 10.75 45.92 -17.48
C VAL A 134 10.63 45.27 -16.10
N ARG A 135 10.09 46.08 -15.18
CA ARG A 135 9.78 45.86 -13.76
C ARG A 135 8.83 44.68 -13.55
N GLU A 136 9.19 43.72 -12.69
CA GLU A 136 8.39 42.53 -12.38
C GLU A 136 7.02 42.86 -11.78
N GLN A 137 5.96 42.55 -12.51
CA GLN A 137 4.62 42.29 -11.98
C GLN A 137 4.42 40.77 -12.00
N ARG A 138 4.23 40.16 -10.82
CA ARG A 138 3.99 38.72 -10.69
C ARG A 138 2.57 38.39 -11.18
N THR A 139 2.47 37.66 -12.28
CA THR A 139 1.26 36.97 -12.73
C THR A 139 0.99 35.72 -11.88
N PRO A 140 -0.28 35.34 -11.67
CA PRO A 140 -0.62 34.05 -11.05
C PRO A 140 -0.08 32.88 -11.89
N PRO A 141 0.23 31.72 -11.28
CA PRO A 141 0.82 30.59 -12.00
C PRO A 141 -0.11 30.10 -13.11
N PRO A 142 0.45 29.68 -14.26
CA PRO A 142 -0.33 29.07 -15.32
C PRO A 142 -0.98 27.76 -14.84
N PRO A 143 -2.12 27.34 -15.42
CA PRO A 143 -2.68 26.02 -15.17
C PRO A 143 -1.67 24.91 -15.55
N PRO A 144 -1.72 23.74 -14.88
CA PRO A 144 -0.82 22.63 -15.18
C PRO A 144 -0.90 22.23 -16.66
N ALA A 145 0.25 21.87 -17.24
CA ALA A 145 0.35 21.53 -18.65
C ALA A 145 -0.20 20.11 -18.91
N GLU A 146 -0.67 19.83 -20.13
CA GLU A 146 -1.07 18.47 -20.55
C GLU A 146 0.12 17.51 -20.37
N GLY A 147 0.07 16.68 -19.31
CA GLY A 147 1.13 15.74 -18.93
C GLY A 147 1.53 15.78 -17.44
N ASP A 148 1.05 16.77 -16.67
CA ASP A 148 1.25 16.79 -15.21
C ASP A 148 0.28 15.81 -14.53
N GLU A 149 0.82 14.77 -13.88
CA GLU A 149 0.03 13.81 -13.10
C GLU A 149 -0.14 14.35 -11.66
N LEU A 150 -1.39 14.47 -11.18
CA LEU A 150 -1.67 14.87 -9.81
C LEU A 150 -1.50 13.65 -8.91
N ARG A 151 -0.44 13.64 -8.09
CA ARG A 151 -0.17 12.55 -7.17
C ARG A 151 -0.39 13.00 -5.73
N PRO A 152 -0.98 12.17 -4.86
CA PRO A 152 -1.04 12.49 -3.44
C PRO A 152 0.36 12.40 -2.85
N VAL A 153 0.74 13.46 -2.13
CA VAL A 153 2.01 13.55 -1.40
C VAL A 153 1.70 13.91 0.04
N THR A 154 2.41 13.27 0.97
CA THR A 154 2.38 13.66 2.37
C THR A 154 3.67 14.39 2.73
N ALA A 155 3.54 15.66 3.12
CA ALA A 155 4.65 16.49 3.56
C ALA A 155 4.78 16.45 5.09
N LEU A 156 6.01 16.25 5.58
CA LEU A 156 6.38 16.29 6.98
C LEU A 156 7.43 17.38 7.20
N PHE A 157 7.18 18.27 8.15
CA PHE A 157 8.12 19.29 8.59
C PHE A 157 8.45 19.08 10.05
N ALA A 158 9.73 19.12 10.40
CA ALA A 158 10.17 19.06 11.79
C ALA A 158 11.19 20.15 12.06
N ASP A 159 11.10 20.82 13.21
CA ASP A 159 12.12 21.75 13.70
C ASP A 159 12.51 21.44 15.15
N ILE A 160 13.63 22.00 15.58
CA ILE A 160 14.17 21.84 16.92
C ILE A 160 13.84 23.08 17.75
N VAL A 161 13.22 22.87 18.91
CA VAL A 161 12.97 23.89 19.93
C VAL A 161 14.15 23.91 20.90
N GLY A 162 14.55 25.11 21.35
CA GLY A 162 15.67 25.30 22.28
C GLY A 162 17.03 25.56 21.60
N SER A 163 17.07 25.68 20.27
CA SER A 163 18.29 25.99 19.50
C SER A 163 18.87 27.38 19.83
N THR A 164 18.01 28.34 20.19
CA THR A 164 18.44 29.67 20.64
C THR A 164 19.07 29.63 22.04
N SER A 165 18.46 28.89 22.98
CA SER A 165 18.99 28.66 24.33
C SER A 165 20.37 27.98 24.30
N LEU A 166 20.58 27.07 23.33
CA LEU A 166 21.88 26.47 23.01
C LEU A 166 22.91 27.52 22.55
N GLY A 167 22.50 28.43 21.65
CA GLY A 167 23.35 29.51 21.13
C GLY A 167 23.82 30.52 22.17
N GLU A 168 23.08 30.68 23.27
CA GLU A 168 23.49 31.56 24.39
C GLU A 168 24.53 30.91 25.31
N ARG A 169 24.59 29.57 25.36
CA ARG A 169 25.44 28.82 26.32
C ARG A 169 26.67 28.18 25.69
N LEU A 170 26.60 27.85 24.40
CA LEU A 170 27.64 27.12 23.69
C LEU A 170 28.29 27.98 22.61
N SER A 171 29.52 27.62 22.24
CA SER A 171 30.15 28.21 21.06
C SER A 171 29.42 27.78 19.77
N PRO A 172 29.48 28.56 18.68
CA PRO A 172 28.83 28.20 17.42
C PRO A 172 29.20 26.81 16.88
N ASP A 173 30.45 26.37 17.09
CA ASP A 173 30.91 25.04 16.67
C ASP A 173 30.26 23.91 17.49
N GLU A 174 30.09 24.12 18.80
CA GLU A 174 29.42 23.15 19.68
C GLU A 174 27.91 23.07 19.40
N VAL A 175 27.25 24.20 19.17
CA VAL A 175 25.82 24.23 18.76
C VAL A 175 25.63 23.44 17.46
N LYS A 176 26.52 23.65 16.48
CA LYS A 176 26.46 22.95 15.20
C LYS A 176 26.58 21.43 15.36
N VAL A 177 27.43 20.96 16.27
CA VAL A 177 27.57 19.52 16.57
C VAL A 177 26.29 18.98 17.22
N VAL A 178 25.77 19.66 18.25
CA VAL A 178 24.57 19.21 18.97
C VAL A 178 23.35 19.16 18.05
N ILE A 179 23.12 20.22 17.26
CA ILE A 179 22.02 20.29 16.30
C ILE A 179 22.22 19.30 15.15
N GLY A 180 23.45 19.17 14.62
CA GLY A 180 23.75 18.24 13.53
C GLY A 180 23.48 16.78 13.90
N GLU A 181 23.83 16.37 15.13
CA GLU A 181 23.50 15.05 15.66
C GLU A 181 21.98 14.85 15.77
N CYS A 182 21.25 15.85 16.28
CA CYS A 182 19.79 15.79 16.37
C CYS A 182 19.14 15.63 14.98
N VAL A 183 19.52 16.49 14.03
CA VAL A 183 19.03 16.43 12.64
C VAL A 183 19.33 15.08 12.00
N THR A 184 20.50 14.49 12.26
CA THR A 184 20.86 13.15 11.76
C THR A 184 19.89 12.08 12.28
N ARG A 185 19.55 12.12 13.58
CA ARG A 185 18.56 11.20 14.18
C ARG A 185 17.16 11.40 13.60
N ILE A 186 16.77 12.64 13.33
CA ILE A 186 15.49 12.98 12.69
C ILE A 186 15.45 12.44 11.25
N CYS A 187 16.50 12.62 10.45
CA CYS A 187 16.57 12.09 9.09
C CYS A 187 16.44 10.56 9.08
N HIS A 188 17.19 9.86 9.94
CA HIS A 188 17.09 8.41 10.05
C HIS A 188 15.68 7.95 10.47
N ALA A 189 15.01 8.70 11.35
CA ALA A 189 13.64 8.40 11.73
C ALA A 189 12.67 8.52 10.54
N VAL A 190 12.85 9.51 9.65
CA VAL A 190 12.03 9.66 8.44
C VAL A 190 12.32 8.55 7.43
N GLU A 191 13.59 8.31 7.13
CA GLU A 191 14.05 7.32 6.14
C GLU A 191 13.62 5.90 6.53
N GLN A 192 13.60 5.59 7.84
CA GLN A 192 13.11 4.32 8.37
C GLN A 192 11.68 4.00 7.94
N PHE A 193 10.82 5.00 7.74
CA PHE A 193 9.45 4.84 7.28
C PHE A 193 9.27 5.13 5.78
N GLY A 194 10.38 5.19 5.03
CA GLY A 194 10.35 5.37 3.57
C GLY A 194 10.10 6.80 3.10
N GLY A 195 10.28 7.80 3.98
CA GLY A 195 10.23 9.21 3.60
C GLY A 195 11.54 9.70 2.99
N ASP A 196 11.45 10.64 2.06
CA ASP A 196 12.58 11.30 1.39
C ASP A 196 12.84 12.69 2.00
N VAL A 197 14.03 12.91 2.56
CA VAL A 197 14.41 14.21 3.15
C VAL A 197 14.98 15.11 2.06
N GLN A 198 14.22 16.13 1.64
CA GLN A 198 14.59 16.96 0.48
C GLN A 198 15.29 18.26 0.83
N SER A 199 15.07 18.84 2.03
CA SER A 199 15.72 20.08 2.39
C SER A 199 15.98 20.22 3.89
N HIS A 200 17.14 20.81 4.22
CA HIS A 200 17.51 21.25 5.55
C HIS A 200 17.22 22.75 5.67
N MET A 201 16.40 23.14 6.64
CA MET A 201 15.93 24.50 6.84
C MET A 201 16.46 25.04 8.17
N GLY A 202 17.77 25.29 8.23
CA GLY A 202 18.43 25.71 9.48
C GLY A 202 18.51 24.57 10.49
N ASP A 203 17.69 24.61 11.53
CA ASP A 203 17.55 23.60 12.58
C ASP A 203 16.35 22.66 12.37
N GLY A 204 15.70 22.74 11.20
CA GLY A 204 14.61 21.84 10.80
C GLY A 204 14.85 21.09 9.48
N ILE A 205 13.94 20.18 9.19
CA ILE A 205 13.90 19.40 7.95
C ILE A 205 12.53 19.49 7.28
N ALA A 206 12.52 19.31 5.96
CA ALA A 206 11.33 18.98 5.19
C ALA A 206 11.52 17.62 4.52
N ALA A 207 10.55 16.74 4.73
CA ALA A 207 10.49 15.41 4.17
C ALA A 207 9.17 15.16 3.45
N PHE A 208 9.20 14.27 2.46
CA PHE A 208 8.05 13.92 1.67
C PHE A 208 7.89 12.41 1.59
N PHE A 209 6.65 11.96 1.71
CA PHE A 209 6.23 10.58 1.48
C PHE A 209 5.40 10.55 0.21
N GLY A 210 5.60 9.53 -0.61
CA GLY A 210 4.97 9.38 -1.91
C GLY A 210 5.76 9.92 -3.11
N VAL A 211 7.05 10.24 -2.90
CA VAL A 211 7.98 10.68 -3.95
C VAL A 211 9.22 9.77 -3.91
N PRO A 212 9.66 9.16 -5.03
CA PRO A 212 9.10 9.25 -6.38
C PRO A 212 7.87 8.38 -6.64
N ALA A 213 7.55 7.45 -5.73
CA ALA A 213 6.43 6.53 -5.84
C ALA A 213 5.46 6.73 -4.67
N ALA A 214 4.17 6.95 -5.00
CA ALA A 214 3.09 7.11 -4.05
C ALA A 214 2.64 5.76 -3.48
N HIS A 215 2.34 5.73 -2.17
CA HIS A 215 1.80 4.58 -1.46
C HIS A 215 0.53 5.01 -0.71
N GLU A 216 -0.43 4.09 -0.57
CA GLU A 216 -1.67 4.33 0.18
C GLU A 216 -1.41 4.75 1.64
N ASP A 217 -0.37 4.17 2.24
CA ASP A 217 -0.03 4.34 3.64
C ASP A 217 0.98 5.47 3.89
N ASP A 218 1.27 6.33 2.91
CA ASP A 218 2.15 7.50 3.08
C ASP A 218 1.73 8.44 4.23
N PRO A 219 0.43 8.75 4.45
CA PRO A 219 0.00 9.52 5.62
C PRO A 219 0.33 8.83 6.95
N GLU A 220 0.19 7.51 7.00
CA GLU A 220 0.53 6.71 8.18
C GLU A 220 2.04 6.64 8.40
N ARG A 221 2.83 6.41 7.33
CA ARG A 221 4.29 6.41 7.37
C ARG A 221 4.81 7.72 7.96
N ALA A 222 4.27 8.85 7.51
CA ALA A 222 4.59 10.17 8.04
C ALA A 222 4.22 10.31 9.53
N ALA A 223 3.04 9.83 9.94
CA ALA A 223 2.62 9.85 11.34
C ALA A 223 3.53 9.01 12.24
N ARG A 224 3.95 7.81 11.80
CA ARG A 224 4.91 6.97 12.53
C ARG A 224 6.28 7.62 12.61
N ALA A 225 6.75 8.22 11.52
CA ALA A 225 7.98 8.99 11.51
C ALA A 225 7.93 10.15 12.50
N ALA A 226 6.83 10.89 12.58
CA ALA A 226 6.66 11.97 13.54
C ALA A 226 6.75 11.50 14.99
N ILE A 227 6.07 10.41 15.36
CA ILE A 227 6.19 9.82 16.71
C ILE A 227 7.64 9.41 16.97
N ARG A 228 8.28 8.74 16.02
CA ARG A 228 9.68 8.32 16.15
C ARG A 228 10.63 9.49 16.32
N ILE A 229 10.42 10.60 15.60
CA ILE A 229 11.15 11.85 15.74
C ILE A 229 11.03 12.38 17.17
N LEU A 230 9.80 12.45 17.70
CA LEU A 230 9.56 12.93 19.07
C LEU A 230 10.26 12.05 20.11
N ASP A 231 10.24 10.72 19.94
CA ASP A 231 10.92 9.78 20.83
C ASP A 231 12.45 9.97 20.80
N VAL A 232 13.08 9.95 19.62
CA VAL A 232 14.55 10.05 19.52
C VAL A 232 15.09 11.41 19.95
N VAL A 233 14.32 12.47 19.70
CA VAL A 233 14.67 13.82 20.15
C VAL A 233 14.45 13.94 21.65
N GLY A 234 13.38 13.37 22.21
CA GLY A 234 13.14 13.34 23.66
C GLY A 234 14.23 12.57 24.42
N ASP A 235 14.71 11.46 23.88
CA ASP A 235 15.84 10.71 24.42
C ASP A 235 17.12 11.54 24.39
N TYR A 236 17.40 12.20 23.26
CA TYR A 236 18.57 13.06 23.10
C TYR A 236 18.49 14.31 23.99
N ALA A 237 17.30 14.88 24.20
CA ALA A 237 17.08 16.01 25.08
C ALA A 237 17.53 15.72 26.51
N ARG A 238 17.32 14.49 27.02
CA ARG A 238 17.80 14.08 28.35
C ARG A 238 19.33 14.03 28.41
N GLU A 239 20.00 13.63 27.34
CA GLU A 239 21.47 13.67 27.24
C GLU A 239 21.99 15.12 27.22
N VAL A 240 21.34 15.98 26.45
CA VAL A 240 21.65 17.41 26.35
C VAL A 240 21.43 18.13 27.69
N GLU A 241 20.34 17.81 28.40
CA GLU A 241 20.06 18.35 29.73
C GLU A 241 21.13 17.91 30.74
N ALA A 242 21.49 16.62 30.75
CA ALA A 242 22.52 16.10 31.65
C ALA A 242 23.91 16.72 31.39
N ALA A 243 24.24 17.00 30.12
CA ALA A 243 25.54 17.56 29.73
C ALA A 243 25.62 19.09 29.90
N TRP A 244 24.54 19.82 29.59
CA TRP A 244 24.56 21.28 29.43
C TRP A 244 23.50 22.04 30.25
N GLY A 245 22.63 21.32 30.98
CA GLY A 245 21.57 21.90 31.82
C GLY A 245 20.50 22.65 31.02
N ILE A 246 20.22 22.19 29.80
CA ILE A 246 19.22 22.76 28.87
C ILE A 246 18.01 21.84 28.87
N SER A 247 16.92 22.27 29.49
CA SER A 247 15.71 21.46 29.70
C SER A 247 14.59 21.72 28.67
N ASP A 248 14.75 22.73 27.81
CA ASP A 248 13.78 23.14 26.79
C ASP A 248 14.10 22.60 25.39
N PHE A 249 15.06 21.67 25.28
CA PHE A 249 15.43 21.03 24.02
C PHE A 249 14.35 20.03 23.59
N SER A 250 13.73 20.25 22.43
CA SER A 250 12.63 19.40 21.95
C SER A 250 12.47 19.50 20.43
N ALA A 251 11.49 18.81 19.86
CA ALA A 251 11.10 18.96 18.45
C ALA A 251 9.61 19.27 18.30
N ARG A 252 9.24 19.90 17.20
CA ARG A 252 7.84 20.03 16.76
C ARG A 252 7.70 19.45 15.38
N VAL A 253 6.57 18.79 15.12
CA VAL A 253 6.33 18.15 13.82
C VAL A 253 4.97 18.56 13.25
N GLY A 254 4.92 18.82 11.94
CA GLY A 254 3.71 19.13 11.21
C GLY A 254 3.57 18.24 9.98
N ILE A 255 2.39 17.64 9.78
CA ILE A 255 2.13 16.73 8.66
C ILE A 255 0.88 17.17 7.90
N ASN A 256 1.00 17.25 6.57
CA ASN A 256 -0.16 17.48 5.72
C ASN A 256 -0.09 16.64 4.43
N THR A 257 -1.22 16.04 4.07
CA THR A 257 -1.43 15.30 2.83
C THR A 257 -2.22 16.16 1.85
N GLY A 258 -1.80 16.18 0.58
CA GLY A 258 -2.49 16.89 -0.48
C GLY A 258 -2.03 16.45 -1.87
N GLU A 259 -2.83 16.79 -2.89
CA GLU A 259 -2.52 16.49 -4.29
C GLU A 259 -1.49 17.48 -4.85
N VAL A 260 -0.50 16.94 -5.58
CA VAL A 260 0.59 17.73 -6.12
C VAL A 260 0.85 17.31 -7.55
N ALA A 261 0.91 18.28 -8.46
CA ALA A 261 1.30 18.06 -9.85
C ALA A 261 2.79 17.66 -9.91
N VAL A 262 3.06 16.43 -10.33
CA VAL A 262 4.41 15.94 -10.61
C VAL A 262 4.65 16.12 -12.10
N GLY A 263 5.39 17.19 -12.44
CA GLY A 263 5.71 17.58 -13.80
C GLY A 263 7.18 17.94 -13.95
N MET A 264 7.77 17.63 -15.09
CA MET A 264 9.18 17.90 -15.40
C MET A 264 9.38 19.40 -15.66
N VAL A 265 9.44 20.21 -14.58
CA VAL A 265 9.71 21.64 -14.69
C VAL A 265 11.21 21.89 -14.50
N GLY A 266 11.91 22.16 -15.60
CA GLY A 266 13.28 22.68 -15.62
C GLY A 266 14.38 21.61 -15.60
N ALA A 267 15.52 21.95 -16.20
CA ALA A 267 16.59 21.03 -16.60
C ALA A 267 17.11 20.08 -15.49
N ALA A 268 17.15 18.79 -15.83
CA ALA A 268 18.11 17.76 -15.39
C ALA A 268 18.07 17.19 -13.95
N ASP A 269 17.00 17.35 -13.17
CA ASP A 269 16.79 16.53 -11.95
C ASP A 269 15.29 16.20 -11.76
N PRO A 270 14.86 14.92 -11.70
CA PRO A 270 13.45 14.49 -11.51
C PRO A 270 12.82 14.86 -10.16
N ARG A 271 13.41 15.78 -9.38
CA ARG A 271 13.03 16.08 -7.99
C ARG A 271 12.30 17.41 -7.78
N SER A 272 12.06 18.20 -8.82
CA SER A 272 11.36 19.50 -8.70
C SER A 272 9.84 19.33 -8.63
N VAL A 273 9.35 18.64 -7.60
CA VAL A 273 7.90 18.57 -7.32
C VAL A 273 7.42 19.96 -6.90
N THR A 274 6.38 20.50 -7.56
CA THR A 274 5.79 21.80 -7.18
C THR A 274 4.88 21.62 -5.96
N LEU A 275 5.48 21.32 -4.81
CA LEU A 275 4.82 20.97 -3.52
C LEU A 275 4.15 22.17 -2.82
N GLY A 276 3.99 23.30 -3.51
CA GLY A 276 3.86 24.62 -2.91
C GLY A 276 2.78 24.73 -1.85
N ASP A 277 1.56 24.23 -2.08
CA ASP A 277 0.48 24.35 -1.10
C ASP A 277 0.57 23.32 0.03
N THR A 278 0.74 22.04 -0.30
CA THR A 278 0.86 20.95 0.68
C THR A 278 2.01 21.17 1.66
N ALA A 279 3.18 21.58 1.17
CA ALA A 279 4.35 21.89 2.00
C ALA A 279 4.13 23.14 2.87
N ASN A 280 3.50 24.18 2.33
CA ASN A 280 3.19 25.40 3.09
C ASN A 280 2.21 25.15 4.23
N VAL A 281 1.23 24.25 4.04
CA VAL A 281 0.32 23.85 5.11
C VAL A 281 1.08 23.05 6.17
N ALA A 282 1.86 22.04 5.78
CA ALA A 282 2.64 21.23 6.74
C ALA A 282 3.59 22.07 7.61
N ALA A 283 4.31 23.03 7.02
CA ALA A 283 5.16 23.96 7.76
C ALA A 283 4.39 24.81 8.79
N ARG A 284 3.14 25.21 8.47
CA ARG A 284 2.29 25.94 9.41
C ARG A 284 1.77 25.08 10.54
N LEU A 285 1.41 23.83 10.24
CA LEU A 285 1.00 22.87 11.25
C LEU A 285 2.15 22.62 12.24
N GLN A 286 3.39 22.49 11.73
CA GLN A 286 4.60 22.38 12.56
C GLN A 286 4.75 23.61 13.47
N SER A 287 4.63 24.81 12.90
CA SER A 287 4.74 26.05 13.68
C SER A 287 3.64 26.21 14.75
N ALA A 288 2.47 25.60 14.53
CA ALA A 288 1.36 25.58 15.48
C ALA A 288 1.48 24.49 16.55
N ALA A 289 2.37 23.52 16.39
CA ALA A 289 2.58 22.45 17.36
C ALA A 289 3.29 22.97 18.63
N GLU A 290 2.88 22.43 19.78
CA GLU A 290 3.59 22.65 21.04
C GLU A 290 4.93 21.90 21.05
N PRO A 291 5.98 22.37 21.76
CA PRO A 291 7.22 21.62 21.92
C PRO A 291 6.98 20.18 22.38
N GLY A 292 7.56 19.22 21.67
CA GLY A 292 7.41 17.79 21.97
C GLY A 292 6.13 17.18 21.41
N SER A 293 5.46 17.84 20.47
CA SER A 293 4.21 17.35 19.87
C SER A 293 4.23 17.37 18.34
N ALA A 294 3.33 16.58 17.76
CA ALA A 294 3.09 16.51 16.33
C ALA A 294 1.65 16.93 16.02
N VAL A 295 1.46 17.68 14.93
CA VAL A 295 0.16 18.16 14.49
C VAL A 295 -0.08 17.77 13.03
N VAL A 296 -1.30 17.30 12.73
CA VAL A 296 -1.71 16.85 11.41
C VAL A 296 -2.88 17.67 10.87
N GLY A 297 -2.90 17.84 9.54
CA GLY A 297 -4.00 18.49 8.82
C GLY A 297 -5.20 17.56 8.62
N GLU A 298 -6.32 18.12 8.15
CA GLU A 298 -7.60 17.38 8.03
C GLU A 298 -7.53 16.13 7.13
N ALA A 299 -6.92 16.25 5.96
CA ALA A 299 -6.79 15.13 5.03
C ALA A 299 -5.93 14.00 5.62
N THR A 300 -4.84 14.35 6.31
CA THR A 300 -3.99 13.39 7.03
C THR A 300 -4.75 12.78 8.21
N ALA A 301 -5.48 13.57 9.00
CA ALA A 301 -6.27 13.08 10.12
C ALA A 301 -7.30 12.04 9.67
N LYS A 302 -8.07 12.33 8.59
CA LYS A 302 -9.08 11.41 8.04
C LYS A 302 -8.46 10.08 7.59
N SER A 303 -7.28 10.12 6.97
CA SER A 303 -6.61 8.91 6.48
C SER A 303 -6.03 8.03 7.59
N ILE A 304 -5.68 8.61 8.75
CA ILE A 304 -5.00 7.85 9.83
C ILE A 304 -5.86 7.62 11.09
N LEU A 305 -7.09 8.17 11.17
CA LEU A 305 -7.91 8.15 12.40
C LEU A 305 -8.19 6.75 12.96
N HIS A 306 -8.13 5.72 12.12
CA HIS A 306 -8.43 4.34 12.48
C HIS A 306 -7.23 3.59 13.11
N ARG A 307 -6.04 4.21 13.11
CA ARG A 307 -4.78 3.64 13.62
C ARG A 307 -4.11 4.50 14.68
N PHE A 308 -4.49 5.78 14.78
CA PHE A 308 -3.86 6.76 15.66
C PHE A 308 -4.87 7.47 16.54
N GLU A 309 -4.46 7.76 17.76
CA GLU A 309 -5.20 8.64 18.65
C GLU A 309 -4.93 10.10 18.25
N LEU A 310 -6.01 10.81 17.91
CA LEU A 310 -5.97 12.19 17.43
C LEU A 310 -6.84 13.08 18.32
N GLU A 311 -6.31 14.21 18.77
CA GLU A 311 -7.05 15.19 19.55
C GLU A 311 -7.31 16.47 18.74
N PRO A 312 -8.56 16.95 18.60
CA PRO A 312 -8.84 18.15 17.84
C PRO A 312 -8.28 19.40 18.53
N LEU A 313 -7.51 20.22 17.79
CA LEU A 313 -6.92 21.47 18.26
C LEU A 313 -7.63 22.73 17.72
N GLY A 314 -8.68 22.57 16.91
CA GLY A 314 -9.43 23.66 16.27
C GLY A 314 -9.01 23.92 14.83
N GLU A 315 -9.04 25.18 14.38
CA GLU A 315 -8.74 25.57 13.00
C GLU A 315 -7.71 26.72 12.94
N VAL A 316 -6.83 26.73 11.92
CA VAL A 316 -5.85 27.80 11.66
C VAL A 316 -6.06 28.37 10.26
N GLN A 317 -5.98 29.70 10.17
CA GLN A 317 -6.04 30.42 8.90
C GLN A 317 -4.71 30.34 8.15
N VAL A 318 -4.75 29.80 6.93
CA VAL A 318 -3.59 29.72 6.04
C VAL A 318 -3.60 30.92 5.08
N LYS A 319 -2.54 31.72 5.07
CA LYS A 319 -2.41 32.90 4.18
C LYS A 319 -2.46 32.42 2.73
N GLY A 320 -3.48 32.85 1.99
CA GLY A 320 -3.70 32.42 0.60
C GLY A 320 -4.86 31.45 0.42
N ARG A 321 -5.41 30.88 1.50
CA ARG A 321 -6.68 30.13 1.48
C ARG A 321 -7.82 30.96 2.06
N VAL A 322 -9.02 30.72 1.54
CA VAL A 322 -10.27 31.35 2.00
C VAL A 322 -10.86 30.57 3.19
N GLN A 323 -10.60 29.26 3.27
CA GLN A 323 -11.07 28.36 4.32
C GLN A 323 -9.96 28.07 5.33
N ALA A 324 -10.31 28.01 6.61
CA ALA A 324 -9.40 27.59 7.67
C ALA A 324 -9.11 26.08 7.55
N VAL A 325 -7.95 25.65 8.02
CA VAL A 325 -7.55 24.24 8.03
C VAL A 325 -7.70 23.70 9.44
N GLY A 326 -8.44 22.61 9.60
CA GLY A 326 -8.53 21.92 10.89
C GLY A 326 -7.18 21.35 11.33
N LEU A 327 -6.94 21.31 12.64
CA LEU A 327 -5.73 20.73 13.23
C LEU A 327 -6.09 19.63 14.21
N TRP A 328 -5.30 18.57 14.17
CA TRP A 328 -5.37 17.49 15.15
C TRP A 328 -3.97 17.25 15.72
N ARG A 329 -3.87 17.14 17.04
CA ARG A 329 -2.67 16.66 17.71
C ARG A 329 -2.57 15.16 17.53
N LEU A 330 -1.42 14.69 17.06
CA LEU A 330 -1.09 13.28 16.99
C LEU A 330 -0.59 12.83 18.36
N VAL A 331 -1.41 12.08 19.09
CA VAL A 331 -1.10 11.64 20.47
C VAL A 331 -0.25 10.39 20.47
N GLY A 332 -0.58 9.43 19.61
CA GLY A 332 0.13 8.16 19.53
C GLY A 332 -0.61 7.13 18.68
N LEU A 333 -0.11 5.89 18.70
CA LEU A 333 -0.85 4.77 18.13
C LEU A 333 -2.08 4.49 18.98
N GLN A 334 -3.21 4.24 18.34
CA GLN A 334 -4.43 3.88 19.04
C GLN A 334 -4.22 2.51 19.72
N ALA A 335 -4.28 2.47 21.06
CA ALA A 335 -4.45 1.22 21.77
C ALA A 335 -5.80 0.65 21.32
N SER A 336 -5.80 -0.54 20.72
CA SER A 336 -7.01 -1.15 20.14
C SER A 336 -8.07 -1.38 21.22
N THR A 337 -8.93 -0.40 21.50
CA THR A 337 -10.00 -0.54 22.49
C THR A 337 -11.36 -0.02 22.04
N GLU A 338 -11.48 0.66 20.90
CA GLU A 338 -12.80 1.04 20.39
C GLU A 338 -12.98 0.53 18.96
N ALA A 339 -13.87 -0.44 18.82
CA ALA A 339 -14.34 -0.91 17.53
C ALA A 339 -15.04 0.25 16.82
N VAL A 340 -14.34 0.90 15.89
CA VAL A 340 -14.99 1.70 14.85
C VAL A 340 -16.14 0.84 14.30
N PRO A 341 -17.38 1.35 14.19
CA PRO A 341 -18.48 0.58 13.66
C PRO A 341 -18.10 0.08 12.26
N LEU A 342 -17.81 -1.21 12.15
CA LEU A 342 -17.42 -1.81 10.89
C LEU A 342 -18.62 -1.76 9.94
N SER A 343 -18.34 -1.52 8.65
CA SER A 343 -19.32 -1.68 7.58
C SER A 343 -20.04 -3.03 7.70
N PRO A 344 -21.36 -3.11 7.40
CA PRO A 344 -22.02 -4.41 7.32
C PRO A 344 -21.30 -5.33 6.33
N LEU A 345 -21.13 -6.61 6.69
CA LEU A 345 -20.52 -7.59 5.79
C LEU A 345 -21.59 -8.14 4.84
N ILE A 346 -21.62 -7.62 3.61
CA ILE A 346 -22.63 -7.93 2.59
C ILE A 346 -22.01 -8.79 1.48
N GLY A 347 -22.78 -9.75 0.96
CA GLY A 347 -22.37 -10.59 -0.17
C GLY A 347 -21.27 -11.63 0.12
N ARG A 348 -21.01 -11.95 1.40
CA ARG A 348 -19.89 -12.83 1.82
C ARG A 348 -20.33 -14.09 2.57
N ILE A 349 -21.51 -14.60 2.28
CA ILE A 349 -22.10 -15.71 3.03
C ILE A 349 -21.27 -17.00 2.88
N GLU A 350 -20.83 -17.32 1.67
CA GLU A 350 -20.07 -18.55 1.39
C GLU A 350 -18.66 -18.51 2.01
N GLU A 351 -17.97 -17.38 1.88
CA GLU A 351 -16.67 -17.16 2.51
C GLU A 351 -16.78 -17.29 4.02
N MET A 352 -17.78 -16.65 4.64
CA MET A 352 -17.98 -16.73 6.09
C MET A 352 -18.31 -18.15 6.56
N GLN A 353 -19.10 -18.93 5.80
CA GLN A 353 -19.36 -20.32 6.13
C GLN A 353 -18.08 -21.17 6.12
N ARG A 354 -17.21 -20.98 5.12
CA ARG A 354 -15.91 -21.67 5.06
C ARG A 354 -15.01 -21.26 6.22
N LEU A 355 -14.90 -19.97 6.51
CA LEU A 355 -14.11 -19.46 7.63
C LEU A 355 -14.59 -20.01 8.99
N GLN A 356 -15.90 -20.05 9.21
CA GLN A 356 -16.50 -20.64 10.41
C GLN A 356 -16.23 -22.14 10.51
N SER A 357 -16.28 -22.88 9.39
CA SER A 357 -15.93 -24.31 9.37
C SER A 357 -14.49 -24.55 9.80
N ILE A 358 -13.55 -23.77 9.29
CA ILE A 358 -12.13 -23.83 9.66
C ILE A 358 -11.94 -23.52 11.16
N LEU A 359 -12.63 -22.50 11.67
CA LEU A 359 -12.59 -22.18 13.10
C LEU A 359 -13.15 -23.31 13.98
N HIS A 360 -14.20 -24.01 13.54
CA HIS A 360 -14.71 -25.19 14.24
C HIS A 360 -13.70 -26.35 14.25
N GLU A 361 -12.99 -26.58 13.15
CA GLU A 361 -11.93 -27.58 13.07
C GLU A 361 -10.76 -27.25 14.02
N LEU A 362 -10.38 -25.97 14.11
CA LEU A 362 -9.40 -25.49 15.08
C LEU A 362 -9.82 -25.82 16.52
N VAL A 363 -11.07 -25.53 16.88
CA VAL A 363 -11.61 -25.82 18.22
C VAL A 363 -11.65 -27.32 18.50
N ALA A 364 -11.86 -28.14 17.47
CA ALA A 364 -11.76 -29.60 17.56
C ALA A 364 -10.31 -30.12 17.67
N GLY A 365 -9.31 -29.23 17.65
CA GLY A 365 -7.89 -29.53 17.81
C GLY A 365 -7.12 -29.71 16.51
N ARG A 366 -7.73 -29.39 15.36
CA ARG A 366 -7.08 -29.47 14.06
C ARG A 366 -6.46 -28.11 13.70
N GLY A 367 -5.16 -27.95 13.92
CA GLY A 367 -4.42 -26.80 13.40
C GLY A 367 -4.31 -26.81 11.87
N GLN A 368 -4.22 -25.64 11.24
CA GLN A 368 -4.28 -25.43 9.79
C GLN A 368 -3.57 -24.13 9.37
N LEU A 369 -3.23 -24.03 8.08
CA LEU A 369 -2.91 -22.77 7.41
C LEU A 369 -4.13 -22.34 6.60
N LEU A 370 -4.56 -21.09 6.76
CA LEU A 370 -5.54 -20.44 5.91
C LEU A 370 -4.89 -19.28 5.16
N MET A 371 -4.80 -19.40 3.85
CA MET A 371 -4.41 -18.32 2.95
C MET A 371 -5.68 -17.57 2.49
N LEU A 372 -5.84 -16.32 2.92
CA LEU A 372 -6.93 -15.45 2.46
C LEU A 372 -6.39 -14.53 1.36
N VAL A 373 -6.68 -14.84 0.11
CA VAL A 373 -6.06 -14.20 -1.06
C VAL A 373 -7.05 -13.31 -1.77
N GLY A 374 -6.64 -12.13 -2.21
CA GLY A 374 -7.46 -11.25 -3.03
C GLY A 374 -6.88 -9.84 -3.14
N ASP A 375 -7.51 -9.01 -3.96
CA ASP A 375 -6.99 -7.68 -4.28
C ASP A 375 -7.10 -6.68 -3.13
N ALA A 376 -6.45 -5.53 -3.29
CA ALA A 376 -6.55 -4.42 -2.35
C ALA A 376 -8.01 -3.98 -2.18
N GLY A 377 -8.45 -3.69 -0.95
CA GLY A 377 -9.80 -3.21 -0.69
C GLY A 377 -10.93 -4.24 -0.81
N ILE A 378 -10.65 -5.47 -1.24
CA ILE A 378 -11.68 -6.50 -1.52
C ILE A 378 -12.46 -7.00 -0.28
N GLY A 379 -11.99 -6.66 0.93
CA GLY A 379 -12.65 -6.99 2.20
C GLY A 379 -11.97 -8.10 3.04
N LYS A 380 -10.70 -8.45 2.77
CA LYS A 380 -9.96 -9.48 3.53
C LYS A 380 -9.90 -9.20 5.04
N THR A 381 -9.44 -8.01 5.42
CA THR A 381 -9.39 -7.55 6.83
C THR A 381 -10.76 -7.53 7.46
N ARG A 382 -11.80 -7.14 6.70
CA ARG A 382 -13.19 -7.14 7.17
C ARG A 382 -13.71 -8.55 7.46
N LEU A 383 -13.40 -9.53 6.61
CA LEU A 383 -13.71 -10.94 6.82
C LEU A 383 -13.01 -11.50 8.05
N LEU A 384 -11.73 -11.16 8.23
CA LEU A 384 -10.95 -11.56 9.40
C LEU A 384 -11.53 -10.99 10.70
N ALA A 385 -11.92 -9.70 10.70
CA ALA A 385 -12.59 -9.06 11.82
C ALA A 385 -13.95 -9.71 12.14
N GLU A 386 -14.71 -10.10 11.11
CA GLU A 386 -15.98 -10.82 11.31
C GLU A 386 -15.74 -12.21 11.90
N LEU A 387 -14.74 -12.94 11.40
CA LEU A 387 -14.35 -14.24 11.95
C LEU A 387 -13.92 -14.12 13.42
N ARG A 388 -13.17 -13.07 13.76
CA ARG A 388 -12.79 -12.77 15.15
C ARG A 388 -14.01 -12.50 16.03
N ALA A 389 -14.99 -11.74 15.54
CA ALA A 389 -16.23 -11.49 16.27
C ALA A 389 -17.06 -12.77 16.49
N HIS A 390 -16.99 -13.73 15.56
CA HIS A 390 -17.62 -15.05 15.69
C HIS A 390 -16.82 -16.04 16.54
N SER A 391 -15.55 -15.74 16.83
CA SER A 391 -14.75 -16.54 17.76
C SER A 391 -15.28 -16.35 19.18
N THR A 392 -16.11 -17.30 19.62
CA THR A 392 -16.68 -17.34 20.96
C THR A 392 -15.93 -18.38 21.80
N GLY A 393 -15.61 -18.07 23.06
CA GLY A 393 -14.98 -19.02 23.99
C GLY A 393 -13.45 -18.86 24.14
N ARG A 394 -12.74 -19.99 24.36
CA ARG A 394 -11.32 -20.05 24.79
C ARG A 394 -10.28 -19.89 23.66
N VAL A 395 -10.65 -19.32 22.51
CA VAL A 395 -9.69 -19.13 21.41
C VAL A 395 -8.80 -17.93 21.72
N THR A 396 -7.48 -18.14 21.77
CA THR A 396 -6.53 -17.03 21.88
C THR A 396 -6.31 -16.42 20.51
N TRP A 397 -6.57 -15.14 20.35
CA TRP A 397 -6.42 -14.43 19.07
C TRP A 397 -5.20 -13.51 19.11
N LEU A 398 -4.20 -13.80 18.28
CA LEU A 398 -3.00 -13.00 18.09
C LEU A 398 -2.99 -12.47 16.65
N GLU A 399 -2.87 -11.15 16.51
CA GLU A 399 -2.99 -10.48 15.21
C GLU A 399 -1.95 -9.36 15.07
N GLY A 400 -1.28 -9.36 13.92
CA GLY A 400 -0.27 -8.37 13.57
C GLY A 400 -0.20 -8.18 12.06
N THR A 401 0.28 -7.02 11.64
CA THR A 401 0.26 -6.60 10.23
C THR A 401 1.67 -6.44 9.70
N CYS A 402 1.92 -6.96 8.49
CA CYS A 402 3.12 -6.65 7.73
C CYS A 402 2.98 -5.25 7.13
N LEU A 403 3.88 -4.34 7.50
CA LEU A 403 3.91 -2.99 6.94
C LEU A 403 4.70 -3.00 5.64
N SER A 404 4.27 -2.20 4.66
CA SER A 404 4.94 -2.06 3.37
C SER A 404 6.25 -1.26 3.42
N TYR A 405 6.67 -0.87 4.63
CA TYR A 405 7.79 0.00 4.95
C TYR A 405 8.44 -0.46 6.26
N GLY A 406 9.60 0.12 6.59
CA GLY A 406 10.37 -0.31 7.77
C GLY A 406 11.21 -1.54 7.49
N ILE A 407 12.03 -1.48 6.43
CA ILE A 407 12.94 -2.55 5.96
C ILE A 407 13.82 -3.12 7.10
N GLU A 408 14.01 -2.38 8.20
CA GLU A 408 14.79 -2.81 9.37
C GLU A 408 13.97 -3.52 10.47
N MET A 409 12.64 -3.55 10.41
CA MET A 409 11.79 -4.17 11.44
C MET A 409 11.55 -5.65 11.17
N LEU A 410 12.57 -6.47 11.39
CA LEU A 410 12.46 -7.93 11.31
C LEU A 410 11.38 -8.46 12.26
N TYR A 411 10.58 -9.42 11.79
CA TYR A 411 9.51 -10.06 12.58
C TYR A 411 8.38 -9.09 13.00
N GLY A 412 8.21 -7.95 12.32
CA GLY A 412 7.23 -6.90 12.64
C GLY A 412 5.88 -7.37 13.20
N PRO A 413 5.07 -8.15 12.45
CA PRO A 413 3.76 -8.62 12.92
C PRO A 413 3.86 -9.48 14.18
N PHE A 414 4.91 -10.28 14.32
CA PHE A 414 5.11 -11.16 15.47
C PHE A 414 5.54 -10.41 16.73
N VAL A 415 6.33 -9.35 16.58
CA VAL A 415 6.66 -8.42 17.66
C VAL A 415 5.40 -7.70 18.13
N GLU A 416 4.56 -7.26 17.19
CA GLU A 416 3.27 -6.62 17.50
C GLU A 416 2.34 -7.56 18.29
N MET A 417 2.19 -8.81 17.83
CA MET A 417 1.42 -9.84 18.55
C MET A 417 1.94 -10.05 19.97
N LEU A 418 3.26 -10.10 20.15
CA LEU A 418 3.88 -10.30 21.45
C LEU A 418 3.61 -9.09 22.38
N ARG A 419 3.72 -7.86 21.88
CA ARG A 419 3.39 -6.63 22.64
C ARG A 419 1.94 -6.61 23.08
N LYS A 420 1.01 -6.89 22.15
CA LYS A 420 -0.44 -6.98 22.44
C LYS A 420 -0.72 -8.07 23.47
N TRP A 421 -0.11 -9.24 23.33
CA TRP A 421 -0.27 -10.33 24.29
C TRP A 421 0.27 -9.97 25.68
N ILE A 422 1.39 -9.24 25.79
CA ILE A 422 1.90 -8.77 27.09
C ILE A 422 0.96 -7.73 27.70
N GLY A 423 0.34 -6.89 26.87
CA GLY A 423 -0.45 -5.73 27.30
C GLY A 423 0.47 -4.57 27.65
N THR A 424 1.37 -4.21 26.72
CA THR A 424 2.24 -3.04 26.84
C THR A 424 1.58 -1.81 26.23
N GLU A 425 1.58 -0.71 26.98
CA GLU A 425 1.22 0.62 26.52
C GLU A 425 2.47 1.38 26.01
N GLY A 426 2.27 2.41 25.19
CA GLY A 426 3.36 3.26 24.70
C GLY A 426 4.07 3.97 25.85
N GLY A 427 5.42 3.99 25.84
CA GLY A 427 6.23 4.69 26.84
C GLY A 427 6.42 3.94 28.18
N GLU A 428 5.97 2.68 28.30
CA GLU A 428 6.26 1.88 29.50
C GLU A 428 7.76 1.64 29.71
N ALA A 429 8.23 1.76 30.95
CA ALA A 429 9.60 1.46 31.31
C ALA A 429 9.97 -0.01 31.02
N GLU A 430 11.17 -0.27 30.51
CA GLU A 430 11.65 -1.61 30.13
C GLU A 430 11.49 -2.65 31.27
N LEU A 431 11.76 -2.25 32.51
CA LEU A 431 11.59 -3.12 33.69
C LEU A 431 10.13 -3.57 33.88
N ALA A 432 9.15 -2.72 33.60
CA ALA A 432 7.74 -3.05 33.69
C ALA A 432 7.36 -4.08 32.62
N ILE A 433 7.79 -3.86 31.37
CA ILE A 433 7.56 -4.79 30.27
C ILE A 433 8.20 -6.16 30.56
N ARG A 434 9.45 -6.17 31.03
CA ARG A 434 10.16 -7.41 31.42
C ARG A 434 9.45 -8.15 32.56
N THR A 435 8.94 -7.42 33.54
CA THR A 435 8.18 -8.00 34.66
C THR A 435 6.87 -8.63 34.18
N LYS A 436 6.11 -7.94 33.33
CA LYS A 436 4.88 -8.46 32.70
C LYS A 436 5.18 -9.71 31.87
N LEU A 437 6.20 -9.66 31.02
CA LEU A 437 6.62 -10.80 30.18
C LEU A 437 6.96 -12.02 31.06
N ARG A 438 7.80 -11.86 32.08
CA ARG A 438 8.18 -12.95 32.99
C ARG A 438 6.97 -13.51 33.74
N ALA A 439 6.05 -12.66 34.19
CA ALA A 439 4.83 -13.08 34.86
C ALA A 439 3.93 -13.93 33.93
N LYS A 440 3.71 -13.48 32.69
CA LYS A 440 2.87 -14.23 31.74
C LYS A 440 3.51 -15.53 31.26
N LEU A 441 4.84 -15.56 31.15
CA LEU A 441 5.58 -16.79 30.84
C LEU A 441 5.73 -17.73 32.04
N GLY A 442 5.27 -17.37 33.23
CA GLY A 442 5.40 -18.17 34.46
C GLY A 442 4.70 -19.55 34.41
N LEU A 443 3.92 -19.82 33.37
CA LEU A 443 3.32 -21.13 33.09
C LEU A 443 4.32 -22.12 32.45
N LEU A 444 5.44 -21.63 31.91
CA LEU A 444 6.50 -22.48 31.38
C LEU A 444 7.33 -23.11 32.51
N PRO A 445 7.79 -24.37 32.35
CA PRO A 445 8.80 -24.94 33.22
C PRO A 445 10.04 -24.04 33.30
N ALA A 446 10.68 -23.97 34.48
CA ALA A 446 11.84 -23.10 34.69
C ALA A 446 12.98 -23.33 33.69
N SER A 447 13.16 -24.57 33.23
CA SER A 447 14.14 -24.92 32.20
C SER A 447 13.81 -24.31 30.83
N GLN A 448 12.53 -24.25 30.46
CA GLN A 448 12.09 -23.63 29.19
C GLN A 448 12.09 -22.11 29.30
N LEU A 449 11.72 -21.56 30.46
CA LEU A 449 11.71 -20.11 30.68
C LEU A 449 13.09 -19.48 30.42
N ALA A 450 14.17 -20.15 30.84
CA ALA A 450 15.54 -19.70 30.63
C ALA A 450 15.95 -19.65 29.14
N ASP A 451 15.34 -20.49 28.30
CA ASP A 451 15.60 -20.56 26.86
C ASP A 451 14.61 -19.74 26.03
N VAL A 452 13.56 -19.16 26.64
CA VAL A 452 12.52 -18.38 25.95
C VAL A 452 12.61 -16.90 26.31
N LEU A 453 12.72 -16.57 27.60
CA LEU A 453 12.65 -15.20 28.09
C LEU A 453 13.69 -14.26 27.42
N PRO A 454 14.99 -14.61 27.32
CA PRO A 454 15.98 -13.69 26.76
C PRO A 454 15.73 -13.37 25.29
N PHE A 455 15.25 -14.35 24.52
CA PHE A 455 15.03 -14.21 23.09
C PHE A 455 13.74 -13.42 22.79
N LEU A 456 12.65 -13.65 23.55
CA LEU A 456 11.45 -12.84 23.42
C LEU A 456 11.70 -11.39 23.87
N ALA A 457 12.50 -11.16 24.92
CA ALA A 457 12.90 -9.82 25.32
C ALA A 457 13.74 -9.13 24.22
N LYS A 458 14.64 -9.88 23.55
CA LYS A 458 15.41 -9.38 22.42
C LYS A 458 14.53 -8.98 21.24
N LEU A 459 13.50 -9.77 20.90
CA LEU A 459 12.51 -9.41 19.87
C LEU A 459 11.76 -8.11 20.20
N LEU A 460 11.51 -7.85 21.49
CA LEU A 460 10.86 -6.62 21.96
C LEU A 460 11.82 -5.41 22.05
N GLY A 461 13.10 -5.60 21.76
CA GLY A 461 14.12 -4.56 21.89
C GLY A 461 14.43 -4.17 23.33
N ILE A 462 14.11 -5.03 24.32
CA ILE A 462 14.33 -4.75 25.75
C ILE A 462 15.78 -5.08 26.10
N LYS A 463 16.47 -4.19 26.82
CA LYS A 463 17.82 -4.48 27.32
C LYS A 463 17.74 -5.49 28.46
N LEU A 464 18.57 -6.52 28.37
CA LEU A 464 18.73 -7.51 29.43
C LEU A 464 19.92 -7.11 30.31
N ASP A 465 19.84 -7.45 31.60
CA ASP A 465 20.92 -7.17 32.55
C ASP A 465 21.80 -8.42 32.75
N GLY A 466 23.12 -8.21 32.91
CA GLY A 466 24.06 -9.24 33.36
C GLY A 466 24.27 -10.43 32.38
N ASP A 467 24.34 -11.64 32.93
CA ASP A 467 24.65 -12.89 32.21
C ASP A 467 23.74 -13.18 31.00
N GLU A 468 22.49 -12.70 31.00
CA GLU A 468 21.54 -12.96 29.90
C GLU A 468 21.88 -12.18 28.63
N ASP A 469 22.36 -10.93 28.75
CA ASP A 469 22.80 -10.12 27.60
C ASP A 469 24.13 -10.62 27.04
N ASP A 470 25.07 -11.00 27.91
CA ASP A 470 26.35 -11.57 27.50
C ASP A 470 26.18 -12.88 26.72
N ARG A 471 25.24 -13.74 27.13
CA ARG A 471 24.93 -14.97 26.39
C ARG A 471 24.43 -14.72 24.97
N LEU A 472 23.71 -13.61 24.73
CA LEU A 472 23.22 -13.25 23.40
C LEU A 472 24.33 -12.67 22.52
N ARG A 473 25.25 -11.89 23.10
CA ARG A 473 26.37 -11.24 22.39
C ARG A 473 27.37 -12.24 21.78
N HIS A 474 27.46 -13.44 22.33
CA HIS A 474 28.36 -14.49 21.84
C HIS A 474 27.79 -15.36 20.70
N LEU A 475 26.51 -15.20 20.36
CA LEU A 475 25.88 -15.98 19.29
C LEU A 475 26.19 -15.39 17.93
N SER A 476 26.33 -16.26 16.92
CA SER A 476 26.34 -15.79 15.54
C SER A 476 24.94 -15.23 15.16
N PRO A 477 24.83 -14.36 14.12
CA PRO A 477 23.54 -13.87 13.66
C PRO A 477 22.56 -14.99 13.29
N GLU A 478 23.05 -16.07 12.68
CA GLU A 478 22.26 -17.24 12.29
C GLU A 478 21.75 -18.02 13.50
N GLU A 479 22.62 -18.24 14.49
CA GLU A 479 22.26 -18.91 15.74
C GLU A 479 21.24 -18.09 16.54
N LEU A 480 21.43 -16.77 16.58
CA LEU A 480 20.49 -15.86 17.23
C LEU A 480 19.12 -15.92 16.55
N ALA A 481 19.06 -15.81 15.22
CA ALA A 481 17.81 -15.91 14.47
C ALA A 481 17.09 -17.25 14.71
N ALA A 482 17.82 -18.37 14.68
CA ALA A 482 17.25 -19.69 14.96
C ALA A 482 16.70 -19.80 16.38
N LYS A 483 17.41 -19.27 17.38
CA LYS A 483 16.93 -19.28 18.78
C LYS A 483 15.76 -18.34 19.00
N LEU A 484 15.71 -17.19 18.34
CA LEU A 484 14.57 -16.26 18.39
C LEU A 484 13.29 -16.97 17.89
N ARG A 485 13.36 -17.59 16.70
CA ARG A 485 12.21 -18.33 16.16
C ARG A 485 11.80 -19.49 17.06
N ARG A 486 12.76 -20.28 17.54
CA ARG A 486 12.48 -21.40 18.46
C ARG A 486 11.83 -20.94 19.77
N ALA A 487 12.27 -19.82 20.35
CA ALA A 487 11.68 -19.26 21.55
C ALA A 487 10.22 -18.83 21.30
N TYR A 488 9.95 -18.20 20.15
CA TYR A 488 8.61 -17.81 19.75
C TYR A 488 7.68 -19.02 19.55
N VAL A 489 8.13 -20.04 18.81
CA VAL A 489 7.40 -21.30 18.61
C VAL A 489 7.14 -22.00 19.94
N THR A 490 8.11 -22.00 20.87
CA THR A 490 7.94 -22.61 22.21
C THR A 490 6.87 -21.87 23.02
N TRP A 491 6.87 -20.54 22.96
CA TRP A 491 5.85 -19.72 23.62
C TRP A 491 4.46 -19.98 23.03
N VAL A 492 4.32 -19.98 21.69
CA VAL A 492 3.06 -20.30 21.03
C VAL A 492 2.60 -21.72 21.36
N GLY A 493 3.50 -22.70 21.36
CA GLY A 493 3.16 -24.08 21.74
C GLY A 493 2.66 -24.20 23.17
N ALA A 494 3.25 -23.45 24.10
CA ALA A 494 2.78 -23.40 25.48
C ALA A 494 1.40 -22.73 25.62
N LEU A 495 1.11 -21.70 24.82
CA LEU A 495 -0.24 -21.15 24.73
C LEU A 495 -1.21 -22.19 24.14
N ALA A 496 -0.80 -22.92 23.09
CA ALA A 496 -1.67 -23.87 22.38
C ALA A 496 -2.04 -25.07 23.25
N SER A 497 -1.18 -25.39 24.23
CA SER A 497 -1.47 -26.41 25.25
C SER A 497 -2.61 -26.01 26.21
N GLN A 498 -2.95 -24.72 26.31
CA GLN A 498 -4.03 -24.21 27.16
C GLN A 498 -5.36 -24.07 26.42
N GLY A 499 -5.31 -23.93 25.09
CA GLY A 499 -6.48 -23.81 24.23
C GLY A 499 -6.11 -23.50 22.78
N PRO A 500 -7.09 -23.51 21.87
CA PRO A 500 -6.85 -23.22 20.46
C PRO A 500 -6.39 -21.78 20.24
N ILE A 501 -5.52 -21.56 19.26
CA ILE A 501 -4.95 -20.25 18.93
C ILE A 501 -5.22 -19.91 17.47
N VAL A 502 -5.61 -18.67 17.22
CA VAL A 502 -5.51 -18.04 15.91
C VAL A 502 -4.32 -17.11 15.90
N ILE A 503 -3.44 -17.28 14.91
CA ILE A 503 -2.34 -16.36 14.60
C ILE A 503 -2.65 -15.77 13.23
N ALA A 504 -3.08 -14.51 13.20
CA ALA A 504 -3.44 -13.82 11.97
C ALA A 504 -2.35 -12.83 11.56
N VAL A 505 -1.70 -13.09 10.42
CA VAL A 505 -0.70 -12.20 9.82
C VAL A 505 -1.33 -11.50 8.63
N GLU A 506 -1.62 -10.22 8.79
CA GLU A 506 -2.17 -9.40 7.71
C GLU A 506 -1.07 -8.94 6.75
N ASP A 507 -1.44 -8.80 5.48
CA ASP A 507 -0.60 -8.34 4.37
C ASP A 507 0.76 -9.05 4.24
N ILE A 508 0.79 -10.38 4.39
CA ILE A 508 2.03 -11.21 4.36
C ILE A 508 2.88 -11.04 3.08
N HIS A 509 2.33 -10.45 2.01
CA HIS A 509 3.09 -10.11 0.81
C HIS A 509 4.17 -9.06 1.07
N TRP A 510 4.03 -8.23 2.12
CA TRP A 510 5.04 -7.28 2.59
C TRP A 510 6.03 -7.88 3.61
N ALA A 511 5.91 -9.17 3.94
CA ALA A 511 6.78 -9.79 4.94
C ALA A 511 8.26 -9.76 4.51
N ASP A 512 9.15 -9.56 5.49
CA ASP A 512 10.57 -9.84 5.32
C ASP A 512 10.85 -11.36 5.36
N PRO A 513 12.01 -11.83 4.86
CA PRO A 513 12.34 -13.26 4.87
C PRO A 513 12.30 -13.90 6.27
N SER A 514 12.64 -13.16 7.32
CA SER A 514 12.63 -13.66 8.70
C SER A 514 11.21 -13.82 9.22
N THR A 515 10.30 -12.89 8.90
CA THR A 515 8.87 -13.02 9.16
C THR A 515 8.30 -14.26 8.46
N ARG A 516 8.59 -14.48 7.17
CA ARG A 516 8.17 -15.70 6.47
C ARG A 516 8.70 -16.95 7.18
N MET A 517 9.99 -17.02 7.48
CA MET A 517 10.58 -18.19 8.12
C MET A 517 9.93 -18.51 9.48
N LEU A 518 9.57 -17.50 10.28
CA LEU A 518 8.84 -17.73 11.53
C LEU A 518 7.39 -18.19 11.27
N ALA A 519 6.71 -17.65 10.27
CA ALA A 519 5.39 -18.14 9.87
C ALA A 519 5.44 -19.62 9.44
N GLU A 520 6.49 -20.02 8.73
CA GLU A 520 6.72 -21.41 8.35
C GLU A 520 7.02 -22.31 9.55
N ASP A 521 7.84 -21.87 10.52
CA ASP A 521 8.08 -22.62 11.75
C ASP A 521 6.78 -22.79 12.57
N LEU A 522 5.87 -21.82 12.52
CA LEU A 522 4.53 -21.90 13.14
C LEU A 522 3.58 -22.82 12.38
N LEU A 523 3.70 -22.90 11.05
CA LEU A 523 2.97 -23.86 10.23
C LEU A 523 3.36 -25.31 10.59
N GLU A 524 4.66 -25.58 10.78
CA GLU A 524 5.12 -26.89 11.26
C GLU A 524 4.50 -27.24 12.62
N LEU A 525 4.42 -26.26 13.54
CA LEU A 525 3.76 -26.44 14.83
C LEU A 525 2.25 -26.68 14.68
N ALA A 526 1.58 -25.99 13.75
CA ALA A 526 0.14 -26.15 13.49
C ALA A 526 -0.24 -27.56 12.99
N ASP A 527 0.71 -28.34 12.47
CA ASP A 527 0.46 -29.75 12.12
C ASP A 527 0.27 -30.63 13.37
N THR A 528 0.79 -30.22 14.53
CA THR A 528 0.74 -31.02 15.78
C THR A 528 0.00 -30.34 16.93
N ALA A 529 -0.31 -29.04 16.82
CA ALA A 529 -1.00 -28.26 17.84
C ALA A 529 -2.27 -27.58 17.28
N SER A 530 -3.17 -27.18 18.18
CA SER A 530 -4.42 -26.47 17.86
C SER A 530 -4.15 -25.01 17.47
N ILE A 531 -3.48 -24.79 16.35
CA ILE A 531 -3.10 -23.46 15.84
C ILE A 531 -3.66 -23.27 14.43
N LEU A 532 -4.39 -22.18 14.23
CA LEU A 532 -4.80 -21.71 12.93
C LEU A 532 -3.92 -20.52 12.55
N LEU A 533 -2.99 -20.72 11.62
CA LEU A 533 -2.22 -19.64 11.01
C LEU A 533 -3.05 -19.07 9.86
N ILE A 534 -3.52 -17.83 9.98
CA ILE A 534 -4.22 -17.12 8.92
C ILE A 534 -3.23 -16.12 8.32
N ALA A 535 -3.07 -16.11 7.00
CA ALA A 535 -2.26 -15.12 6.31
C ALA A 535 -3.07 -14.47 5.20
N THR A 536 -3.21 -13.14 5.23
CA THR A 536 -3.88 -12.41 4.15
C THR A 536 -2.86 -11.97 3.12
N ALA A 537 -3.08 -12.26 1.84
CA ALA A 537 -2.12 -11.97 0.77
C ALA A 537 -2.77 -11.34 -0.45
N ARG A 538 -1.97 -10.59 -1.20
CA ARG A 538 -2.23 -10.28 -2.62
C ARG A 538 -1.56 -11.35 -3.48
N ILE A 539 -2.02 -11.53 -4.71
CA ILE A 539 -1.37 -12.42 -5.67
C ILE A 539 -0.11 -11.71 -6.18
N ASP A 540 1.03 -12.02 -5.57
CA ASP A 540 2.34 -11.55 -6.01
C ASP A 540 3.34 -12.71 -5.95
N PRO A 541 3.69 -13.33 -7.09
CA PRO A 541 4.62 -14.45 -7.16
C PRO A 541 6.02 -14.18 -6.61
N GLN A 542 6.43 -12.91 -6.50
CA GLN A 542 7.76 -12.54 -5.98
C GLN A 542 7.76 -12.32 -4.45
N SER A 543 6.58 -12.15 -3.85
CA SER A 543 6.46 -11.86 -2.43
C SER A 543 6.87 -13.03 -1.53
N GLU A 544 7.31 -12.70 -0.30
CA GLU A 544 7.55 -13.72 0.73
C GLU A 544 6.24 -14.44 1.12
N GLY A 545 5.10 -13.73 1.06
CA GLY A 545 3.77 -14.32 1.22
C GLY A 545 3.47 -15.45 0.24
N TRP A 546 3.88 -15.30 -1.02
CA TRP A 546 3.69 -16.35 -2.03
C TRP A 546 4.57 -17.57 -1.79
N LYS A 547 5.78 -17.38 -1.26
CA LYS A 547 6.66 -18.49 -0.86
C LYS A 547 6.04 -19.29 0.30
N LEU A 548 5.47 -18.62 1.31
CA LEU A 548 4.73 -19.28 2.39
C LEU A 548 3.54 -20.08 1.85
N ARG A 549 2.75 -19.48 0.94
CA ARG A 549 1.62 -20.13 0.26
C ARG A 549 2.08 -21.39 -0.46
N ALA A 550 3.11 -21.30 -1.30
CA ALA A 550 3.63 -22.43 -2.06
C ALA A 550 4.08 -23.57 -1.14
N ARG A 551 4.83 -23.25 -0.07
CA ARG A 551 5.26 -24.22 0.93
C ARG A 551 4.07 -24.89 1.61
N GLY A 552 3.08 -24.13 2.05
CA GLY A 552 1.89 -24.66 2.71
C GLY A 552 1.10 -25.62 1.82
N LEU A 553 0.89 -25.25 0.56
CA LEU A 553 0.14 -26.09 -0.40
C LEU A 553 0.93 -27.32 -0.86
N MET A 554 2.27 -27.26 -0.91
CA MET A 554 3.12 -28.37 -1.36
C MET A 554 3.46 -29.34 -0.22
N ASP A 555 3.92 -28.83 0.92
CA ASP A 555 4.43 -29.64 2.03
C ASP A 555 3.33 -30.04 3.02
N PHE A 556 2.27 -29.23 3.12
CA PHE A 556 1.16 -29.41 4.07
C PHE A 556 -0.24 -29.41 3.41
N PRO A 557 -0.49 -30.13 2.30
CA PRO A 557 -1.77 -30.10 1.60
C PRO A 557 -2.95 -30.60 2.44
N HIS A 558 -2.71 -31.36 3.51
CA HIS A 558 -3.73 -31.82 4.46
C HIS A 558 -4.11 -30.78 5.52
N ARG A 559 -3.37 -29.67 5.60
CA ARG A 559 -3.53 -28.58 6.58
C ARG A 559 -3.74 -27.21 5.94
N ALA A 560 -3.31 -27.02 4.70
CA ALA A 560 -3.43 -25.75 4.00
C ALA A 560 -4.76 -25.63 3.26
N VAL A 561 -5.44 -24.50 3.48
CA VAL A 561 -6.66 -24.10 2.79
C VAL A 561 -6.43 -22.73 2.19
N GLU A 562 -6.84 -22.56 0.93
CA GLU A 562 -6.85 -21.26 0.27
C GLU A 562 -8.28 -20.80 0.05
N LEU A 563 -8.56 -19.56 0.44
CA LEU A 563 -9.81 -18.88 0.20
C LEU A 563 -9.53 -17.62 -0.62
N THR A 564 -9.91 -17.65 -1.90
CA THR A 564 -9.85 -16.47 -2.78
C THR A 564 -11.10 -15.62 -2.56
N VAL A 565 -10.89 -14.34 -2.25
CA VAL A 565 -11.93 -13.33 -2.07
C VAL A 565 -12.05 -12.55 -3.37
N GLY A 566 -13.10 -12.84 -4.13
CA GLY A 566 -13.42 -12.13 -5.38
C GLY A 566 -14.20 -10.84 -5.13
N PRO A 567 -14.48 -10.05 -6.18
CA PRO A 567 -15.37 -8.89 -6.09
C PRO A 567 -16.80 -9.27 -5.73
N LEU A 568 -17.52 -8.30 -5.17
CA LEU A 568 -18.95 -8.41 -4.89
C LEU A 568 -19.74 -8.52 -6.19
N ALA A 569 -20.81 -9.32 -6.15
CA ALA A 569 -21.87 -9.27 -7.15
C ALA A 569 -22.59 -7.92 -7.10
N ASP A 570 -23.24 -7.54 -8.20
CA ASP A 570 -23.86 -6.22 -8.33
C ASP A 570 -24.97 -6.00 -7.29
N GLU A 571 -25.75 -7.03 -6.98
CA GLU A 571 -26.80 -6.96 -5.95
C GLU A 571 -26.19 -6.67 -4.57
N ALA A 572 -25.05 -7.29 -4.26
CA ALA A 572 -24.34 -7.07 -3.00
C ALA A 572 -23.65 -5.70 -2.95
N ALA A 573 -23.14 -5.22 -4.08
CA ALA A 573 -22.57 -3.88 -4.21
C ALA A 573 -23.63 -2.78 -4.02
N GLU A 574 -24.81 -2.95 -4.62
CA GLU A 574 -25.97 -2.07 -4.45
C GLU A 574 -26.46 -2.05 -3.01
N GLU A 575 -26.59 -3.23 -2.38
CA GLU A 575 -26.99 -3.33 -0.97
C GLU A 575 -25.96 -2.67 -0.03
N LEU A 576 -24.65 -2.84 -0.32
CA LEU A 576 -23.59 -2.17 0.43
C LEU A 576 -23.69 -0.65 0.32
N LEU A 577 -23.90 -0.10 -0.88
CA LEU A 577 -24.11 1.33 -1.05
C LEU A 577 -25.36 1.83 -0.32
N ALA A 578 -26.47 1.11 -0.43
CA ALA A 578 -27.74 1.46 0.22
C ALA A 578 -27.63 1.47 1.76
N SER A 579 -26.70 0.69 2.33
CA SER A 579 -26.42 0.71 3.77
C SER A 579 -25.75 2.00 4.26
N ARG A 580 -25.24 2.83 3.34
CA ARG A 580 -24.51 4.07 3.67
C ARG A 580 -25.45 5.29 3.66
N PRO A 581 -25.51 6.09 4.74
CA PRO A 581 -26.34 7.30 4.79
C PRO A 581 -26.04 8.31 3.66
N GLN A 582 -24.80 8.32 3.17
CA GLN A 582 -24.35 9.18 2.07
C GLN A 582 -25.08 8.89 0.75
N SER A 583 -25.57 7.65 0.55
CA SER A 583 -26.24 7.22 -0.68
C SER A 583 -27.57 7.95 -0.90
N GLU A 584 -28.25 8.40 0.16
CA GLU A 584 -29.52 9.16 0.08
C GLU A 584 -29.38 10.49 -0.68
N LYS A 585 -28.14 10.98 -0.86
CA LYS A 585 -27.85 12.23 -1.59
C LYS A 585 -27.72 12.02 -3.10
N LEU A 586 -27.71 10.78 -3.57
CA LEU A 586 -27.49 10.41 -4.97
C LEU A 586 -28.77 9.86 -5.62
N ASP A 587 -28.91 10.07 -6.93
CA ASP A 587 -29.99 9.44 -7.69
C ASP A 587 -29.62 8.01 -8.15
N ALA A 588 -30.60 7.27 -8.65
CA ALA A 588 -30.41 5.88 -9.07
C ALA A 588 -29.41 5.75 -10.24
N SER A 589 -29.29 6.76 -11.11
CA SER A 589 -28.33 6.73 -12.21
C SER A 589 -26.90 6.94 -11.72
N GLU A 590 -26.70 7.83 -10.75
CA GLU A 590 -25.40 8.06 -10.11
C GLU A 590 -24.96 6.83 -9.30
N LEU A 591 -25.87 6.19 -8.56
CA LEU A 591 -25.58 4.95 -7.85
C LEU A 591 -25.18 3.81 -8.80
N ALA A 592 -25.88 3.64 -9.94
CA ALA A 592 -25.52 2.65 -10.94
C ALA A 592 -24.12 2.91 -11.55
N GLN A 593 -23.75 4.18 -11.76
CA GLN A 593 -22.40 4.55 -12.21
C GLN A 593 -21.33 4.17 -11.19
N ILE A 594 -21.60 4.36 -9.89
CA ILE A 594 -20.69 3.95 -8.82
C ILE A 594 -20.51 2.43 -8.81
N VAL A 595 -21.60 1.65 -8.89
CA VAL A 595 -21.53 0.17 -8.92
C VAL A 595 -20.76 -0.35 -10.13
N MET A 596 -20.97 0.27 -11.29
CA MET A 596 -20.24 -0.07 -12.51
C MET A 596 -18.75 0.28 -12.38
N GLY A 597 -18.42 1.49 -11.92
CA GLY A 597 -17.04 1.96 -11.82
C GLY A 597 -16.20 1.26 -10.75
N ALA A 598 -16.84 0.75 -9.69
CA ALA A 598 -16.13 0.04 -8.62
C ALA A 598 -15.78 -1.42 -8.97
N GLU A 599 -16.35 -1.98 -10.04
CA GLU A 599 -16.19 -3.38 -10.46
C GLU A 599 -16.40 -4.44 -9.36
N GLY A 600 -17.19 -4.12 -8.33
CA GLY A 600 -17.46 -4.96 -7.17
C GLY A 600 -16.40 -4.90 -6.06
N ASN A 601 -15.44 -3.97 -6.11
CA ASN A 601 -14.50 -3.71 -5.02
C ASN A 601 -15.16 -2.84 -3.94
N PRO A 602 -15.34 -3.33 -2.68
CA PRO A 602 -15.97 -2.58 -1.60
C PRO A 602 -15.31 -1.23 -1.28
N LEU A 603 -13.98 -1.18 -1.30
CA LEU A 603 -13.26 0.07 -1.04
C LEU A 603 -13.57 1.10 -2.13
N TYR A 604 -13.56 0.68 -3.40
CA TYR A 604 -13.85 1.58 -4.51
C TYR A 604 -15.30 2.06 -4.51
N LEU A 605 -16.24 1.22 -4.08
CA LEU A 605 -17.64 1.63 -3.90
C LEU A 605 -17.75 2.79 -2.91
N GLU A 606 -17.04 2.71 -1.78
CA GLU A 606 -17.07 3.74 -0.73
C GLU A 606 -16.36 5.02 -1.17
N GLU A 607 -15.19 4.91 -1.80
CA GLU A 607 -14.45 6.07 -2.30
C GLU A 607 -15.21 6.80 -3.41
N LEU A 608 -15.78 6.07 -4.38
CA LEU A 608 -16.60 6.68 -5.43
C LEU A 608 -17.87 7.31 -4.85
N LEU A 609 -18.52 6.69 -3.86
CA LEU A 609 -19.66 7.29 -3.16
C LEU A 609 -19.28 8.62 -2.51
N ASN A 610 -18.15 8.66 -1.78
CA ASN A 610 -17.67 9.89 -1.15
C ASN A 610 -17.35 10.96 -2.19
N ALA A 611 -16.63 10.61 -3.26
CA ALA A 611 -16.27 11.53 -4.34
C ALA A 611 -17.48 12.14 -5.05
N PHE A 612 -18.53 11.35 -5.29
CA PHE A 612 -19.79 11.83 -5.88
C PHE A 612 -20.53 12.79 -4.94
N VAL A 613 -20.55 12.51 -3.63
CA VAL A 613 -21.21 13.37 -2.63
C VAL A 613 -20.46 14.69 -2.45
N GLU A 614 -19.13 14.67 -2.41
CA GLU A 614 -18.30 15.88 -2.34
C GLU A 614 -18.44 16.73 -3.60
N GLY A 615 -18.42 16.10 -4.79
CA GLY A 615 -18.64 16.79 -6.07
C GLY A 615 -20.00 17.50 -6.16
N LYS A 616 -21.05 17.01 -5.48
CA LYS A 616 -22.35 17.72 -5.39
C LYS A 616 -22.29 18.97 -4.51
N GLY A 617 -21.39 19.04 -3.53
CA GLY A 617 -21.14 20.26 -2.75
C GLY A 617 -20.61 21.41 -3.61
N GLU A 618 -19.84 21.09 -4.65
CA GLU A 618 -19.25 22.04 -5.60
C GLU A 618 -20.20 22.42 -6.77
N ARG A 619 -21.27 21.63 -7.00
CA ARG A 619 -22.22 21.80 -8.12
C ARG A 619 -23.10 23.07 -8.10
N HIS A 620 -22.88 24.04 -7.21
CA HIS A 620 -23.59 25.33 -7.26
C HIS A 620 -23.00 26.35 -8.26
N SER A 621 -21.93 26.02 -9.00
CA SER A 621 -21.46 26.86 -10.10
C SER A 621 -20.84 26.04 -11.22
N ARG A 622 -21.59 25.97 -12.34
CA ARG A 622 -21.21 25.52 -13.69
C ARG A 622 -21.43 24.03 -13.99
N THR A 623 -22.34 23.81 -14.94
CA THR A 623 -22.59 22.57 -15.66
C THR A 623 -21.37 22.19 -16.49
N ILE A 624 -20.75 21.04 -16.20
CA ILE A 624 -19.77 20.39 -17.06
C ILE A 624 -20.18 18.91 -17.17
N THR A 625 -20.29 18.44 -18.41
CA THR A 625 -20.50 17.03 -18.77
C THR A 625 -19.33 16.20 -18.25
N PRO A 626 -19.55 15.11 -17.49
CA PRO A 626 -18.44 14.37 -16.92
C PRO A 626 -17.78 13.49 -17.98
N ALA A 627 -16.61 13.91 -18.45
CA ALA A 627 -15.55 12.99 -18.86
C ALA A 627 -14.68 12.77 -17.62
N TYR A 628 -14.86 11.66 -16.93
CA TYR A 628 -14.03 11.29 -15.78
C TYR A 628 -12.72 10.71 -16.30
N THR A 629 -11.73 11.56 -16.56
CA THR A 629 -10.32 11.17 -16.55
C THR A 629 -9.83 11.16 -15.11
N SER A 630 -9.41 9.99 -14.62
CA SER A 630 -8.47 9.61 -13.53
C SER A 630 -8.17 10.50 -12.29
N ALA A 631 -8.54 11.77 -12.23
CA ALA A 631 -7.94 12.77 -11.36
C ALA A 631 -8.52 12.87 -9.92
N ARG A 632 -9.16 11.83 -9.39
CA ARG A 632 -9.67 11.81 -7.98
C ARG A 632 -9.51 10.46 -7.29
N LEU A 633 -8.63 9.61 -7.80
CA LEU A 633 -8.51 8.23 -7.38
C LEU A 633 -7.21 8.03 -6.57
N THR A 634 -7.23 7.29 -5.46
CA THR A 634 -6.03 7.01 -4.64
C THR A 634 -4.98 6.23 -5.46
N PRO A 635 -3.68 6.25 -5.13
CA PRO A 635 -2.62 5.64 -5.95
C PRO A 635 -2.82 4.14 -6.25
N THR A 636 -3.58 3.41 -5.42
CA THR A 636 -4.06 2.04 -5.74
C THR A 636 -4.81 1.98 -7.07
N LEU A 637 -5.67 2.96 -7.31
CA LEU A 637 -6.54 3.09 -8.45
C LEU A 637 -5.79 3.58 -9.69
N GLU A 638 -4.72 4.38 -9.53
CA GLU A 638 -3.84 4.75 -10.65
C GLU A 638 -2.99 3.57 -11.13
N SER A 639 -2.58 2.65 -10.26
CA SER A 639 -1.80 1.46 -10.67
C SER A 639 -2.58 0.41 -11.48
N LEU A 640 -3.90 0.59 -11.61
CA LEU A 640 -4.84 -0.34 -12.26
C LEU A 640 -5.54 0.29 -13.49
N LEU A 641 -5.21 1.52 -13.85
CA LEU A 641 -5.55 2.18 -15.13
C LEU A 641 -4.31 2.21 -16.03
#